data_AF-A0AA47MIX9-F1
#
_entry.id   AF-A0AA47MIX9-F1
#
_cell.length_a   1.000
_cell.length_b   1.000
_cell.length_c   1.000
_cell.angle_alpha   90.00
_cell.angle_beta   90.00
_cell.angle_gamma   90.00
#
_symmetry.space_group_name_H-M   'P 1'
#
loop_
_entity.id
_entity.type
_entity.pdbx_description
1 polymer ?
#
loop_
_entity_poly.entity_id
_entity_poly.type
_entity_poly.pdbx_seq_one_letter_code
_entity_poly.pdbx_strand_id
1 'polypeptide(L)'
;MESYVIHNTYVDILRMTTSLVFWGRTLSLGLVVLCLALAFCESADGLLQRHGPVVPETGGKVEIRDLSDVGNATDSVECVLRGTPRPPVFTLEGDYLIGGAFSIHYYMKTIKNNYTSLPEPLECTGSMDTRELRISRAMAFAIDEINNSSDILPGITLGYQIHDTCASVPLTVQVAFQFTNDPQPLSDNSKVCSQSGSVLAIIGDSGSTQCISISRIVGPFDIPLVSHFATCACLSDRTQYPTFFRTIPSDQFQADALAKLVKYFGWTWIGAVRSNSDYGNNGMASFLRAAQKEGICVEYSESFNRNDPQSKIRQVADVIRSSTAMVVVAFTATGDLRFLLEELTRHPSPPRQWIGSEAWVTDPEVQRFQICAGAIGFAIPQSVIPGFREYIMDLSPAKVAASHLLTEFWEGAFNCKLEKREITIHPGSSDRVCDGTEDIQKLQNPYTDTSQLRITNMVYKAVYAIAHAIHNLVCKKINFTVQCDRLIRIEPLQVLDQLKMVHFSRNGYHVSFDANGDPVAFYELINWQKNDNGGLEFVTVGHYDDSLSPGQKFNIKREIIWVNGGTKAGRTILSFLLYFDFTTPFRNVKVPGSVCSDSCPPGTRKVLLKGKPVCCYDCVTCAEGEISNTSDSSDCSPCPKEFWPNAEKNMCLPKPVEFLSFHEVLGIILTSFSVGGACLTIVTAIVFFQHRASAIVRANNSELSFLLLFSLTLCFLCSLTFIGRPSDWSCMLRHTAFGITFVLCISCVLGKTIVVLMAFKATIPDDLLQRHGPAGPETGDKVGIRDLSDAGNATDSVKCMLRGTPRPAAFTRDGDYLIGGVFSIHYNMKTVKNNYTSLPEPRECTGSMNTREMRFSRAMVFAVEEINNSSDLLPGITLGYQIHDSCASVPVAVQVAFQLANGLQQLYDSKKGCLRSGRVTAVVGESGSTPSISMSRIIGPFDIPQVSHFATCACLSDRTQYPTFFRTIPSDQFQADALAKLVKHFGWTWIGAVRSNSDYGNNGMASFLRAAHKEGICVEYSESFNRNDPQSKIQQVADIIRRSTALIVVAFTAAGDMRILLEELARKPFPPRQWIGSEAWVTGPEMLRFGFCAGSIGFGIPQSVIPGLREYLLDLSPAKVAVSQLLTELWEGAFNCQLQKKAGSSDRVCDGTEDIQKFQNTYTDTSQLRITNMVYKAVYAIAHAIHNLVCKKINSTIQCDQFIKVEPVQVIKYIYIYIYILFFFFF
;
A
#
# COMPACT_ATOMS: atom_id res chain seq x y z
N MET A 1 28.83 -58.26 -40.16
CA MET A 1 27.55 -58.35 -40.90
C MET A 1 26.68 -57.20 -40.39
N GLU A 2 26.04 -56.39 -41.23
CA GLU A 2 25.17 -56.77 -42.37
C GLU A 2 23.94 -57.57 -41.91
N SER A 3 22.80 -57.52 -42.58
CA SER A 3 22.24 -56.59 -43.56
C SER A 3 20.82 -57.06 -43.85
N TYR A 4 19.97 -56.15 -44.33
CA TYR A 4 18.91 -56.48 -45.31
C TYR A 4 17.76 -57.35 -44.72
N VAL A 5 16.63 -57.60 -45.40
CA VAL A 5 16.26 -57.64 -46.82
C VAL A 5 14.99 -56.80 -47.01
N ILE A 6 15.03 -55.61 -47.65
CA ILE A 6 15.10 -55.29 -49.12
C ILE A 6 13.70 -54.82 -49.62
N HIS A 7 13.50 -53.82 -50.50
CA HIS A 7 14.40 -52.79 -51.08
C HIS A 7 13.60 -51.75 -51.92
N ASN A 8 14.09 -50.50 -52.02
CA ASN A 8 14.07 -49.59 -53.21
C ASN A 8 12.72 -49.18 -53.87
N THR A 9 12.61 -48.16 -54.74
CA THR A 9 13.56 -47.20 -55.41
C THR A 9 12.78 -45.87 -55.61
N TYR A 10 13.27 -44.66 -55.95
CA TYR A 10 14.52 -44.02 -56.43
C TYR A 10 14.62 -42.61 -55.77
N VAL A 11 15.70 -41.81 -55.79
CA VAL A 11 17.17 -41.99 -55.84
C VAL A 11 17.84 -40.60 -55.64
N ASP A 12 19.12 -40.54 -55.27
CA ASP A 12 19.93 -39.32 -55.31
C ASP A 12 20.58 -39.09 -56.69
N ILE A 13 20.54 -37.85 -57.20
CA ILE A 13 21.60 -37.13 -57.96
C ILE A 13 20.98 -35.81 -58.51
N LEU A 14 21.35 -34.66 -57.93
CA LEU A 14 22.03 -33.58 -58.67
C LEU A 14 22.60 -32.52 -57.71
N ARG A 15 23.74 -31.93 -58.09
CA ARG A 15 24.53 -31.00 -57.25
C ARG A 15 24.18 -29.53 -57.49
N MET A 16 24.26 -28.76 -56.40
CA MET A 16 24.96 -27.46 -56.29
C MET A 16 24.92 -26.48 -57.48
N THR A 17 23.79 -25.81 -57.71
CA THR A 17 23.69 -24.41 -58.16
C THR A 17 22.37 -23.83 -57.63
N THR A 18 22.25 -22.59 -57.15
CA THR A 18 23.19 -21.46 -57.08
C THR A 18 22.97 -20.69 -55.77
N SER A 19 24.00 -19.99 -55.28
CA SER A 19 23.84 -18.98 -54.21
C SER A 19 23.47 -17.61 -54.79
N LEU A 20 22.81 -16.77 -53.98
CA LEU A 20 22.29 -15.43 -54.32
C LEU A 20 21.11 -15.48 -55.34
N VAL A 21 20.06 -14.67 -55.24
CA VAL A 21 19.97 -13.30 -54.70
C VAL A 21 19.01 -13.15 -53.51
N PHE A 22 19.35 -12.18 -52.66
CA PHE A 22 18.72 -11.77 -51.41
C PHE A 22 17.52 -10.84 -51.66
N TRP A 23 16.30 -11.16 -51.19
CA TRP A 23 15.37 -10.31 -50.39
C TRP A 23 13.95 -10.90 -50.35
N GLY A 24 13.29 -10.83 -49.19
CA GLY A 24 11.90 -11.26 -48.99
C GLY A 24 11.64 -11.94 -47.65
N ARG A 25 11.34 -11.17 -46.60
CA ARG A 25 10.67 -11.69 -45.39
C ARG A 25 9.18 -11.99 -45.75
N THR A 26 8.40 -12.81 -45.04
CA THR A 26 8.35 -13.08 -43.59
C THR A 26 7.49 -14.34 -43.30
N LEU A 27 7.45 -14.76 -42.02
CA LEU A 27 6.38 -15.52 -41.32
C LEU A 27 6.31 -17.06 -41.41
N SER A 28 6.07 -17.64 -40.21
CA SER A 28 5.52 -18.97 -39.88
C SER A 28 6.44 -20.21 -39.71
N LEU A 29 7.27 -20.20 -38.64
CA LEU A 29 7.53 -21.42 -37.86
C LEU A 29 6.33 -21.67 -36.91
N GLY A 30 6.03 -22.94 -36.56
CA GLY A 30 4.91 -23.25 -35.65
C GLY A 30 4.84 -24.66 -35.04
N LEU A 31 5.34 -25.69 -35.72
CA LEU A 31 5.64 -27.05 -35.21
C LEU A 31 6.98 -27.48 -35.83
N VAL A 32 7.85 -28.31 -35.26
CA VAL A 32 7.75 -29.45 -34.30
C VAL A 32 8.83 -29.22 -33.21
N VAL A 33 8.50 -29.13 -31.92
CA VAL A 33 8.29 -30.23 -30.94
C VAL A 33 9.57 -31.07 -30.66
N LEU A 34 9.92 -31.15 -29.36
CA LEU A 34 10.83 -32.08 -28.68
C LEU A 34 12.03 -32.68 -29.44
N CYS A 35 13.24 -32.35 -28.97
CA CYS A 35 14.26 -33.36 -28.70
C CYS A 35 15.04 -33.07 -27.41
N LEU A 36 14.56 -33.71 -26.34
CA LEU A 36 15.27 -34.12 -25.11
C LEU A 36 15.94 -33.05 -24.21
N ALA A 37 15.64 -33.18 -22.91
CA ALA A 37 16.33 -32.54 -21.79
C ALA A 37 17.19 -33.60 -21.03
N LEU A 38 17.54 -33.30 -19.77
CA LEU A 38 18.34 -34.12 -18.82
C LEU A 38 19.86 -34.05 -19.08
N ALA A 39 20.74 -33.88 -18.08
CA ALA A 39 20.61 -33.78 -16.61
C ALA A 39 21.80 -32.91 -16.05
N PHE A 40 22.07 -32.69 -14.75
CA PHE A 40 21.72 -33.36 -13.49
C PHE A 40 21.65 -32.36 -12.30
N CYS A 41 21.24 -32.83 -11.12
CA CYS A 41 21.18 -32.09 -9.86
C CYS A 41 21.56 -33.00 -8.67
N GLU A 42 22.31 -32.50 -7.69
CA GLU A 42 22.59 -33.05 -6.33
C GLU A 42 23.03 -31.84 -5.43
N SER A 43 22.58 -31.64 -4.18
CA SER A 43 22.73 -32.41 -2.92
C SER A 43 24.06 -32.09 -2.18
N ALA A 44 24.16 -31.81 -0.86
CA ALA A 44 23.18 -31.49 0.21
C ALA A 44 23.89 -30.90 1.48
N ASP A 45 23.07 -30.46 2.46
CA ASP A 45 23.29 -30.33 3.92
C ASP A 45 24.49 -29.61 4.60
N GLY A 46 24.15 -28.77 5.60
CA GLY A 46 24.61 -28.97 6.99
C GLY A 46 25.53 -27.94 7.67
N LEU A 47 25.00 -27.14 8.63
CA LEU A 47 25.44 -27.07 10.06
C LEU A 47 24.85 -25.88 10.86
N LEU A 48 24.82 -26.03 12.19
CA LEU A 48 24.49 -24.96 13.16
C LEU A 48 25.77 -24.29 13.69
N GLN A 49 25.69 -23.03 14.13
CA GLN A 49 26.01 -22.67 15.53
C GLN A 49 25.51 -21.26 15.94
N ARG A 50 25.58 -20.98 17.25
CA ARG A 50 25.09 -19.75 17.89
C ARG A 50 26.20 -18.71 18.05
N HIS A 51 25.86 -17.42 18.07
CA HIS A 51 26.43 -16.46 19.03
C HIS A 51 25.43 -15.31 19.26
N GLY A 52 25.33 -14.84 20.51
CA GLY A 52 24.55 -13.63 20.87
C GLY A 52 25.48 -12.47 21.22
N PRO A 53 25.08 -11.21 21.00
CA PRO A 53 25.91 -10.04 21.29
C PRO A 53 25.91 -9.69 22.79
N VAL A 54 27.06 -9.24 23.28
CA VAL A 54 27.24 -8.70 24.64
C VAL A 54 26.92 -7.21 24.67
N VAL A 55 26.32 -6.74 25.76
CA VAL A 55 26.06 -5.31 26.02
C VAL A 55 27.25 -4.68 26.74
N PRO A 56 27.77 -3.52 26.29
CA PRO A 56 28.58 -2.63 27.10
C PRO A 56 27.74 -1.44 27.60
N GLU A 57 27.61 -1.30 28.91
CA GLU A 57 27.09 -0.08 29.54
C GLU A 57 28.19 1.00 29.60
N THR A 58 27.85 2.25 29.29
CA THR A 58 28.60 3.43 29.79
C THR A 58 27.63 4.56 30.10
N GLY A 59 27.32 4.75 31.38
CA GLY A 59 26.54 5.90 31.85
C GLY A 59 27.42 7.12 32.09
N GLY A 60 26.99 8.29 31.62
CA GLY A 60 27.62 9.58 31.89
C GLY A 60 26.60 10.57 32.44
N LYS A 61 26.67 10.88 33.74
CA LYS A 61 25.92 11.99 34.32
C LYS A 61 26.62 13.31 34.00
N VAL A 62 25.85 14.35 33.68
CA VAL A 62 26.30 15.74 33.68
C VAL A 62 25.34 16.53 34.58
N GLU A 63 25.88 17.20 35.58
CA GLU A 63 25.10 18.04 36.49
C GLU A 63 24.80 19.41 35.83
N ILE A 64 23.59 19.91 36.04
CA ILE A 64 23.19 21.26 35.65
C ILE A 64 23.40 22.17 36.87
N ARG A 65 24.01 23.34 36.66
CA ARG A 65 24.09 24.39 37.68
C ARG A 65 23.02 25.45 37.46
N ASP A 66 22.45 25.94 38.55
CA ASP A 66 21.52 27.06 38.55
C ASP A 66 22.15 28.33 37.98
N LEU A 67 21.35 29.13 37.28
CA LEU A 67 21.66 30.49 36.87
C LEU A 67 20.42 31.38 37.01
N SER A 68 20.23 31.90 38.22
CA SER A 68 19.34 33.03 38.48
C SER A 68 20.12 34.34 38.32
N ASP A 69 19.85 35.10 37.25
CA ASP A 69 19.53 36.53 37.42
C ASP A 69 19.01 37.24 36.16
N VAL A 70 18.15 38.21 36.44
CA VAL A 70 17.21 38.98 35.60
C VAL A 70 17.83 39.80 34.46
N GLY A 71 17.10 39.94 33.35
CA GLY A 71 17.27 41.03 32.36
C GLY A 71 15.96 41.39 31.65
N ASN A 72 15.29 42.48 32.06
CA ASN A 72 13.97 42.87 31.55
C ASN A 72 14.01 43.58 30.19
N ALA A 73 13.17 43.14 29.25
CA ALA A 73 12.64 43.94 28.15
C ALA A 73 11.19 43.50 27.86
N THR A 74 10.24 44.43 27.92
CA THR A 74 8.79 44.10 27.85
C THR A 74 8.14 44.67 26.59
N ASP A 75 8.14 43.88 25.51
CA ASP A 75 7.20 44.09 24.40
C ASP A 75 5.80 43.60 24.80
N SER A 76 4.76 44.31 24.35
CA SER A 76 3.38 44.00 24.69
C SER A 76 2.83 42.87 23.82
N VAL A 77 2.76 41.65 24.37
CA VAL A 77 2.18 40.48 23.70
C VAL A 77 0.65 40.56 23.71
N GLU A 78 0.04 40.57 22.53
CA GLU A 78 -1.41 40.53 22.34
C GLU A 78 -1.86 39.10 21.98
N CYS A 79 -2.79 38.54 22.76
CA CYS A 79 -3.18 37.12 22.67
C CYS A 79 -4.44 36.98 21.79
N VAL A 80 -4.43 36.08 20.79
CA VAL A 80 -5.56 35.88 19.88
C VAL A 80 -5.91 34.39 19.78
N LEU A 81 -7.17 34.07 20.09
CA LEU A 81 -7.73 32.70 20.03
C LEU A 81 -7.59 32.09 18.62
N ARG A 82 -7.20 30.81 18.57
CA ARG A 82 -7.05 30.07 17.31
C ARG A 82 -8.35 29.35 16.95
N GLY A 83 -8.96 29.81 15.86
CA GLY A 83 -10.22 29.28 15.34
C GLY A 83 -11.45 29.93 15.98
N THR A 84 -12.64 29.53 15.52
CA THR A 84 -13.91 29.89 16.17
C THR A 84 -14.07 29.07 17.45
N PRO A 85 -14.23 29.71 18.63
CA PRO A 85 -14.42 28.98 19.88
C PRO A 85 -15.70 28.15 19.82
N ARG A 86 -15.63 26.91 20.33
CA ARG A 86 -16.77 26.00 20.48
C ARG A 86 -16.82 25.58 21.95
N PRO A 87 -17.96 25.73 22.65
CA PRO A 87 -18.06 25.26 24.03
C PRO A 87 -17.90 23.74 24.09
N PRO A 88 -17.22 23.19 25.12
CA PRO A 88 -17.22 21.76 25.37
C PRO A 88 -18.65 21.26 25.69
N VAL A 89 -18.90 19.99 25.38
CA VAL A 89 -20.17 19.28 25.65
C VAL A 89 -20.33 18.99 27.15
N PHE A 90 -19.21 18.71 27.83
CA PHE A 90 -19.11 18.63 29.29
C PHE A 90 -17.88 19.39 29.75
N THR A 91 -18.02 20.19 30.81
CA THR A 91 -16.93 20.91 31.47
C THR A 91 -16.95 20.65 32.98
N LEU A 92 -15.78 20.72 33.60
CA LEU A 92 -15.60 20.77 35.05
C LEU A 92 -14.35 21.63 35.34
N GLU A 93 -14.50 22.64 36.18
CA GLU A 93 -13.38 23.48 36.64
C GLU A 93 -12.52 22.72 37.66
N GLY A 94 -11.21 22.98 37.69
CA GLY A 94 -10.29 22.41 38.67
C GLY A 94 -8.91 23.07 38.61
N ASP A 95 -8.02 22.74 39.54
CA ASP A 95 -6.65 23.27 39.60
C ASP A 95 -5.83 22.90 38.34
N TYR A 96 -6.13 21.77 37.69
CA TYR A 96 -5.52 21.33 36.42
C TYR A 96 -6.54 20.78 35.42
N LEU A 97 -6.49 21.22 34.16
CA LEU A 97 -7.45 20.84 33.11
C LEU A 97 -6.93 19.73 32.17
N ILE A 98 -7.78 18.74 31.90
CA ILE A 98 -7.54 17.64 30.93
C ILE A 98 -8.53 17.75 29.75
N GLY A 99 -8.03 17.69 28.53
CA GLY A 99 -8.86 17.68 27.32
C GLY A 99 -9.45 16.29 27.02
N GLY A 100 -10.69 16.23 26.55
CA GLY A 100 -11.31 14.99 26.07
C GLY A 100 -11.86 15.15 24.66
N ALA A 101 -11.50 14.25 23.75
CA ALA A 101 -11.99 14.21 22.37
C ALA A 101 -12.62 12.84 22.09
N PHE A 102 -13.89 12.82 21.72
CA PHE A 102 -14.63 11.58 21.47
C PHE A 102 -15.47 11.69 20.20
N SER A 103 -15.60 10.59 19.45
CA SER A 103 -16.40 10.51 18.23
C SER A 103 -17.87 10.20 18.55
N ILE A 104 -18.54 11.08 19.32
CA ILE A 104 -19.89 10.82 19.86
C ILE A 104 -20.96 10.83 18.75
N HIS A 105 -20.74 11.58 17.66
CA HIS A 105 -21.52 11.45 16.43
C HIS A 105 -20.74 10.79 15.29
N TYR A 106 -21.47 10.21 14.32
CA TYR A 106 -20.89 9.58 13.15
C TYR A 106 -20.78 10.47 11.91
N TYR A 107 -21.42 11.65 11.90
CA TYR A 107 -21.43 12.56 10.77
C TYR A 107 -21.29 14.02 11.16
N MET A 108 -20.82 14.79 10.19
CA MET A 108 -20.82 16.25 10.16
C MET A 108 -21.84 16.71 9.11
N LYS A 109 -22.48 17.86 9.33
CA LYS A 109 -23.39 18.52 8.38
C LYS A 109 -22.62 18.94 7.12
N THR A 110 -22.56 18.06 6.12
CA THR A 110 -21.88 18.33 4.84
C THR A 110 -22.71 19.27 3.97
N ILE A 111 -22.76 20.55 4.36
CA ILE A 111 -23.33 21.60 3.53
C ILE A 111 -22.42 21.80 2.31
N LYS A 112 -22.97 21.59 1.11
CA LYS A 112 -22.33 22.08 -0.12
C LYS A 112 -22.49 23.59 -0.16
N ASN A 113 -21.59 24.28 0.52
CA ASN A 113 -21.53 25.73 0.50
C ASN A 113 -21.37 26.23 -0.93
N ASN A 114 -22.25 27.12 -1.35
CA ASN A 114 -22.13 27.93 -2.56
C ASN A 114 -21.23 29.16 -2.33
N TYR A 115 -20.73 29.35 -1.10
CA TYR A 115 -19.92 30.45 -0.61
C TYR A 115 -20.50 31.86 -0.87
N THR A 116 -21.83 31.97 -1.01
CA THR A 116 -22.53 33.26 -1.18
C THR A 116 -22.74 34.01 0.14
N SER A 117 -22.43 33.36 1.26
CA SER A 117 -22.47 33.86 2.63
C SER A 117 -21.33 33.21 3.44
N LEU A 118 -21.08 33.68 4.67
CA LEU A 118 -20.15 33.03 5.58
C LEU A 118 -20.66 31.62 5.91
N PRO A 119 -19.87 30.54 5.72
CA PRO A 119 -20.30 29.18 6.07
C PRO A 119 -20.74 29.07 7.54
N GLU A 120 -21.83 28.35 7.77
CA GLU A 120 -22.29 27.99 9.11
C GLU A 120 -21.20 27.20 9.86
N PRO A 121 -21.14 27.27 11.20
CA PRO A 121 -20.28 26.42 12.02
C PRO A 121 -20.47 24.92 11.69
N LEU A 122 -19.41 24.12 11.88
CA LEU A 122 -19.45 22.69 11.60
C LEU A 122 -20.34 21.94 12.60
N GLU A 123 -21.62 21.79 12.27
CA GLU A 123 -22.59 21.01 13.04
C GLU A 123 -22.41 19.50 12.84
N CYS A 124 -22.85 18.72 13.82
CA CYS A 124 -22.84 17.26 13.79
C CYS A 124 -24.24 16.72 13.52
N THR A 125 -24.32 15.54 12.90
CA THR A 125 -25.58 15.02 12.36
C THR A 125 -25.64 13.49 12.42
N GLY A 126 -26.83 12.96 12.12
CA GLY A 126 -27.13 11.54 12.18
C GLY A 126 -27.44 11.08 13.61
N SER A 127 -27.42 9.77 13.83
CA SER A 127 -27.64 9.19 15.15
C SER A 127 -26.38 9.29 16.02
N MET A 128 -26.56 9.68 17.28
CA MET A 128 -25.55 9.60 18.32
C MET A 128 -25.07 8.16 18.55
N ASP A 129 -23.77 7.98 18.72
CA ASP A 129 -23.17 6.76 19.27
C ASP A 129 -23.28 6.80 20.80
N THR A 130 -24.29 6.09 21.33
CA THR A 130 -24.54 5.97 22.77
C THR A 130 -23.45 5.19 23.52
N ARG A 131 -22.62 4.40 22.82
CA ARG A 131 -21.43 3.72 23.36
C ARG A 131 -20.30 4.73 23.56
N GLU A 132 -20.07 5.62 22.60
CA GLU A 132 -19.09 6.72 22.71
C GLU A 132 -19.50 7.77 23.76
N LEU A 133 -20.80 8.08 23.89
CA LEU A 133 -21.30 8.88 25.02
C LEU A 133 -20.95 8.22 26.37
N ARG A 134 -21.16 6.91 26.52
CA ARG A 134 -20.77 6.17 27.73
C ARG A 134 -19.25 6.20 27.98
N ILE A 135 -18.46 6.10 26.92
CA ILE A 135 -16.99 6.17 26.96
C ILE A 135 -16.53 7.57 27.41
N SER A 136 -17.13 8.65 26.92
CA SER A 136 -16.83 10.01 27.38
C SER A 136 -17.26 10.26 28.85
N ARG A 137 -18.41 9.74 29.29
CA ARG A 137 -18.85 9.81 30.69
C ARG A 137 -17.92 9.06 31.65
N ALA A 138 -17.14 8.07 31.16
CA ALA A 138 -16.12 7.40 31.96
C ALA A 138 -14.87 8.26 32.23
N MET A 139 -14.58 9.26 31.38
CA MET A 139 -13.55 10.26 31.67
C MET A 139 -13.98 11.13 32.85
N ALA A 140 -15.21 11.64 32.83
CA ALA A 140 -15.78 12.42 33.93
C ALA A 140 -15.83 11.61 35.24
N PHE A 141 -16.35 10.38 35.20
CA PHE A 141 -16.39 9.48 36.36
C PHE A 141 -15.01 9.25 36.98
N ALA A 142 -13.98 8.97 36.18
CA ALA A 142 -12.63 8.72 36.69
C ALA A 142 -12.03 9.97 37.35
N ILE A 143 -12.32 11.16 36.82
CA ILE A 143 -11.92 12.44 37.42
C ILE A 143 -12.68 12.68 38.74
N ASP A 144 -13.99 12.43 38.77
CA ASP A 144 -14.80 12.52 40.00
C ASP A 144 -14.32 11.52 41.08
N GLU A 145 -13.90 10.31 40.71
CA GLU A 145 -13.31 9.32 41.62
C GLU A 145 -11.95 9.80 42.18
N ILE A 146 -11.10 10.38 41.33
CA ILE A 146 -9.78 10.91 41.73
C ILE A 146 -9.92 12.13 42.64
N ASN A 147 -10.83 13.07 42.31
CA ASN A 147 -11.09 14.27 43.11
C ASN A 147 -11.64 13.96 44.51
N ASN A 148 -12.26 12.79 44.71
CA ASN A 148 -12.72 12.28 46.00
C ASN A 148 -11.71 11.33 46.69
N SER A 149 -10.52 11.15 46.12
CA SER A 149 -9.50 10.23 46.66
C SER A 149 -8.59 10.90 47.69
N SER A 150 -8.15 10.13 48.70
CA SER A 150 -7.06 10.51 49.60
C SER A 150 -5.69 9.94 49.19
N ASP A 151 -5.66 8.95 48.28
CA ASP A 151 -4.43 8.27 47.86
C ASP A 151 -3.72 8.98 46.69
N ILE A 152 -4.50 9.57 45.78
CA ILE A 152 -4.02 10.20 44.55
C ILE A 152 -4.52 11.64 44.47
N LEU A 153 -3.59 12.60 44.38
CA LEU A 153 -3.86 14.04 44.33
C LEU A 153 -4.67 14.62 45.53
N PRO A 154 -4.47 14.17 46.79
CA PRO A 154 -5.20 14.72 47.93
C PRO A 154 -5.03 16.24 48.05
N GLY A 155 -6.16 16.96 48.04
CA GLY A 155 -6.21 18.43 48.13
C GLY A 155 -6.01 19.17 46.80
N ILE A 156 -6.00 18.46 45.67
CA ILE A 156 -5.92 19.00 44.30
C ILE A 156 -7.14 18.51 43.51
N THR A 157 -7.71 19.39 42.70
CA THR A 157 -8.84 19.07 41.81
C THR A 157 -8.41 18.98 40.36
N LEU A 158 -8.77 17.90 39.68
CA LEU A 158 -8.70 17.78 38.23
C LEU A 158 -10.02 18.25 37.61
N GLY A 159 -9.93 19.14 36.63
CA GLY A 159 -11.03 19.56 35.77
C GLY A 159 -10.91 18.95 34.36
N TYR A 160 -11.96 19.12 33.56
CA TYR A 160 -11.98 18.63 32.18
C TYR A 160 -12.73 19.55 31.22
N GLN A 161 -12.36 19.48 29.94
CA GLN A 161 -13.20 19.96 28.83
C GLN A 161 -13.34 18.89 27.75
N ILE A 162 -14.56 18.37 27.59
CA ILE A 162 -14.88 17.25 26.69
C ILE A 162 -15.60 17.77 25.44
N HIS A 163 -15.07 17.45 24.26
CA HIS A 163 -15.58 17.85 22.96
C HIS A 163 -15.95 16.65 22.09
N ASP A 164 -17.00 16.80 21.28
CA ASP A 164 -17.38 15.86 20.24
C ASP A 164 -16.64 16.18 18.92
N THR A 165 -15.96 15.20 18.35
CA THR A 165 -15.24 15.31 17.07
C THR A 165 -16.05 14.75 15.89
N CYS A 166 -17.19 14.11 16.18
CA CYS A 166 -18.17 13.63 15.21
C CYS A 166 -17.58 12.73 14.11
N ALA A 167 -16.55 11.95 14.48
CA ALA A 167 -15.71 11.12 13.61
C ALA A 167 -15.10 11.87 12.40
N SER A 168 -15.02 13.20 12.44
CA SER A 168 -14.79 14.06 11.28
C SER A 168 -13.49 14.85 11.41
N VAL A 169 -12.57 14.71 10.44
CA VAL A 169 -11.25 15.37 10.49
C VAL A 169 -11.34 16.90 10.58
N PRO A 170 -12.18 17.62 9.78
CA PRO A 170 -12.34 19.07 9.93
C PRO A 170 -12.74 19.53 11.34
N LEU A 171 -13.65 18.80 12.01
CA LEU A 171 -14.07 19.14 13.37
C LEU A 171 -13.03 18.72 14.41
N THR A 172 -12.40 17.56 14.24
CA THR A 172 -11.24 17.10 15.03
C THR A 172 -10.14 18.17 15.05
N VAL A 173 -9.86 18.79 13.91
CA VAL A 173 -8.89 19.89 13.78
C VAL A 173 -9.35 21.15 14.53
N GLN A 174 -10.65 21.50 14.49
CA GLN A 174 -11.17 22.63 15.29
C GLN A 174 -11.07 22.37 16.79
N VAL A 175 -11.36 21.14 17.24
CA VAL A 175 -11.25 20.68 18.64
C VAL A 175 -9.79 20.69 19.11
N ALA A 176 -8.86 20.20 18.29
CA ALA A 176 -7.43 20.25 18.60
C ALA A 176 -6.91 21.69 18.83
N PHE A 177 -7.44 22.68 18.11
CA PHE A 177 -7.14 24.09 18.39
C PHE A 177 -7.77 24.62 19.69
N GLN A 178 -8.93 24.10 20.14
CA GLN A 178 -9.50 24.50 21.44
C GLN A 178 -8.60 24.11 22.61
N PHE A 179 -7.99 22.93 22.55
CA PHE A 179 -7.03 22.48 23.57
C PHE A 179 -5.75 23.34 23.64
N THR A 180 -5.41 24.06 22.56
CA THR A 180 -4.29 25.02 22.50
C THR A 180 -4.69 26.47 22.83
N ASN A 181 -5.96 26.73 23.14
CA ASN A 181 -6.48 28.05 23.52
C ASN A 181 -6.62 28.19 25.04
N ASP A 182 -6.65 29.42 25.54
CA ASP A 182 -7.11 29.76 26.90
C ASP A 182 -8.67 29.72 26.91
N PRO A 183 -9.34 29.03 27.86
CA PRO A 183 -10.79 28.98 27.95
C PRO A 183 -11.48 30.32 28.20
N GLN A 184 -10.81 31.31 28.81
CA GLN A 184 -11.44 32.59 29.11
C GLN A 184 -11.42 33.55 27.91
N PRO A 185 -12.57 34.07 27.45
CA PRO A 185 -12.58 35.21 26.53
C PRO A 185 -11.99 36.42 27.26
N LEU A 186 -10.97 37.04 26.67
CA LEU A 186 -10.21 38.15 27.27
C LEU A 186 -11.13 39.27 27.77
N SER A 187 -11.25 39.39 29.09
CA SER A 187 -11.71 40.62 29.73
C SER A 187 -10.66 41.71 29.49
N ASP A 188 -11.10 42.89 29.04
CA ASP A 188 -10.24 44.02 28.68
C ASP A 188 -9.10 44.30 29.68
N ASN A 189 -7.89 44.50 29.14
CA ASN A 189 -6.65 44.93 29.82
C ASN A 189 -5.77 43.87 30.52
N SER A 190 -6.02 42.56 30.40
CA SER A 190 -5.01 41.56 30.82
C SER A 190 -3.83 41.50 29.83
N LYS A 191 -2.67 42.07 30.20
CA LYS A 191 -1.46 42.18 29.35
C LYS A 191 -0.54 40.95 29.38
N VAL A 192 -1.05 39.77 29.74
CA VAL A 192 -0.28 38.53 29.84
C VAL A 192 -1.10 37.39 29.28
N CYS A 193 -0.56 36.67 28.29
CA CYS A 193 -1.17 35.42 27.84
C CYS A 193 -0.99 34.36 28.95
N SER A 194 -2.07 34.01 29.63
CA SER A 194 -2.03 33.07 30.74
C SER A 194 -1.91 31.64 30.20
N GLN A 195 -0.75 30.99 30.43
CA GLN A 195 -0.64 29.54 30.19
C GLN A 195 -1.54 28.71 31.14
N SER A 196 -2.19 29.34 32.12
CA SER A 196 -3.02 28.68 33.13
C SER A 196 -4.33 28.07 32.60
N GLY A 197 -4.66 28.28 31.31
CA GLY A 197 -5.90 27.78 30.69
C GLY A 197 -5.73 26.57 29.75
N SER A 198 -4.56 26.37 29.14
CA SER A 198 -4.33 25.27 28.19
C SER A 198 -4.32 23.90 28.87
N VAL A 199 -4.86 22.87 28.23
CA VAL A 199 -4.92 21.52 28.83
C VAL A 199 -3.54 20.89 28.94
N LEU A 200 -3.29 20.19 30.06
CA LEU A 200 -2.01 19.54 30.32
C LEU A 200 -1.81 18.23 29.54
N ALA A 201 -2.91 17.60 29.15
CA ALA A 201 -2.97 16.35 28.42
C ALA A 201 -4.33 16.23 27.73
N ILE A 202 -4.43 15.39 26.70
CA ILE A 202 -5.68 15.12 25.98
C ILE A 202 -5.94 13.62 25.97
N ILE A 203 -7.19 13.21 26.17
CA ILE A 203 -7.67 11.82 26.06
C ILE A 203 -8.49 11.66 24.78
N GLY A 204 -8.25 10.56 24.07
CA GLY A 204 -8.85 10.30 22.75
C GLY A 204 -7.99 10.82 21.59
N ASP A 205 -8.50 11.00 20.38
CA ASP A 205 -9.80 10.54 19.86
C ASP A 205 -9.94 9.01 19.97
N SER A 206 -11.14 8.49 19.73
CA SER A 206 -11.40 7.07 19.51
C SER A 206 -10.84 6.62 18.14
N GLY A 207 -10.89 7.49 17.12
CA GLY A 207 -10.45 7.18 15.74
C GLY A 207 -8.96 7.43 15.45
N SER A 208 -8.32 6.53 14.70
CA SER A 208 -6.88 6.66 14.36
C SER A 208 -6.56 7.83 13.43
N THR A 209 -7.36 8.08 12.39
CA THR A 209 -7.20 9.23 11.47
C THR A 209 -7.37 10.57 12.21
N GLN A 210 -8.25 10.57 13.21
CA GLN A 210 -8.54 11.70 14.08
C GLN A 210 -7.36 11.93 15.03
N CYS A 211 -6.83 10.89 15.69
CA CYS A 211 -5.62 10.97 16.51
C CYS A 211 -4.38 11.47 15.74
N ILE A 212 -4.19 11.02 14.50
CA ILE A 212 -3.12 11.55 13.61
C ILE A 212 -3.30 13.06 13.39
N SER A 213 -4.55 13.52 13.26
CA SER A 213 -4.89 14.93 13.02
C SER A 213 -4.68 15.79 14.27
N ILE A 214 -5.08 15.31 15.47
CA ILE A 214 -4.83 15.99 16.75
C ILE A 214 -3.32 16.04 17.03
N SER A 215 -2.61 14.91 16.92
CA SER A 215 -1.17 14.81 17.24
C SER A 215 -0.31 15.80 16.45
N ARG A 216 -0.66 16.03 15.17
CA ARG A 216 0.04 16.99 14.29
C ARG A 216 -0.20 18.47 14.65
N ILE A 217 -1.23 18.76 15.45
CA ILE A 217 -1.57 20.10 15.94
C ILE A 217 -1.03 20.33 17.35
N VAL A 218 -1.20 19.35 18.26
CA VAL A 218 -0.89 19.51 19.69
C VAL A 218 0.54 19.10 20.06
N GLY A 219 1.14 18.17 19.30
CA GLY A 219 2.52 17.72 19.51
C GLY A 219 3.58 18.83 19.46
N PRO A 220 3.48 19.85 18.58
CA PRO A 220 4.37 21.02 18.59
C PRO A 220 4.29 21.91 19.84
N PHE A 221 3.32 21.69 20.73
CA PHE A 221 3.15 22.33 22.03
C PHE A 221 3.48 21.38 23.20
N ASP A 222 4.13 20.24 22.91
CA ASP A 222 4.47 19.17 23.84
C ASP A 222 3.29 18.56 24.62
N ILE A 223 2.04 18.81 24.20
CA ILE A 223 0.84 18.25 24.84
C ILE A 223 0.75 16.75 24.55
N PRO A 224 0.74 15.88 25.59
CA PRO A 224 0.58 14.44 25.42
C PRO A 224 -0.86 14.08 25.04
N LEU A 225 -1.00 13.24 24.01
CA LEU A 225 -2.27 12.71 23.54
C LEU A 225 -2.37 11.21 23.89
N VAL A 226 -3.23 10.86 24.84
CA VAL A 226 -3.44 9.48 25.30
C VAL A 226 -4.74 8.93 24.70
N SER A 227 -4.64 8.27 23.54
CA SER A 227 -5.83 7.63 22.93
C SER A 227 -6.23 6.35 23.64
N HIS A 228 -7.53 6.11 23.71
CA HIS A 228 -8.11 4.92 24.33
C HIS A 228 -8.52 3.85 23.29
N PHE A 229 -8.51 4.18 21.99
CA PHE A 229 -8.99 3.28 20.92
C PHE A 229 -8.28 3.42 19.55
N ALA A 230 -7.35 4.35 19.36
CA ALA A 230 -6.59 4.48 18.11
C ALA A 230 -5.46 3.44 17.98
N THR A 231 -5.79 2.25 17.48
CA THR A 231 -4.89 1.09 17.39
C THR A 231 -3.87 1.13 16.24
N CYS A 232 -3.96 2.07 15.28
CA CYS A 232 -3.09 2.07 14.09
C CYS A 232 -1.60 1.90 14.42
N ALA A 233 -0.95 0.89 13.84
CA ALA A 233 0.50 0.67 13.99
C ALA A 233 1.34 1.87 13.49
N CYS A 234 0.75 2.74 12.66
CA CYS A 234 1.35 3.99 12.20
C CYS A 234 1.60 5.03 13.32
N LEU A 235 0.84 4.98 14.43
CA LEU A 235 0.97 5.92 15.54
C LEU A 235 2.12 5.58 16.51
N SER A 236 2.69 4.36 16.42
CA SER A 236 3.87 3.94 17.19
C SER A 236 5.16 4.66 16.76
N ASP A 237 5.16 5.38 15.63
CA ASP A 237 6.34 6.10 15.13
C ASP A 237 6.61 7.38 15.92
N ARG A 238 7.49 7.27 16.93
CA ARG A 238 7.98 8.38 17.76
C ARG A 238 8.63 9.53 16.99
N THR A 239 9.09 9.33 15.75
CA THR A 239 9.66 10.42 14.94
C THR A 239 8.58 11.33 14.34
N GLN A 240 7.37 10.79 14.14
CA GLN A 240 6.20 11.52 13.63
C GLN A 240 5.24 11.93 14.75
N TYR A 241 5.15 11.15 15.82
CA TYR A 241 4.18 11.29 16.91
C TYR A 241 4.85 11.25 18.30
N PRO A 242 5.75 12.20 18.61
CA PRO A 242 6.56 12.16 19.85
C PRO A 242 5.74 12.28 21.13
N THR A 243 4.56 12.91 21.08
CA THR A 243 3.67 13.12 22.25
C THR A 243 2.50 12.13 22.33
N PHE A 244 2.38 11.18 21.39
CA PHE A 244 1.28 10.22 21.35
C PHE A 244 1.51 9.03 22.30
N PHE A 245 0.47 8.61 23.00
CA PHE A 245 0.42 7.40 23.82
C PHE A 245 -0.94 6.74 23.64
N ARG A 246 -1.07 5.47 24.02
CA ARG A 246 -2.38 4.83 24.08
C ARG A 246 -2.48 3.76 25.14
N THR A 247 -3.68 3.58 25.67
CA THR A 247 -3.99 2.54 26.65
C THR A 247 -4.50 1.24 26.02
N ILE A 248 -4.66 1.23 24.68
CA ILE A 248 -4.99 0.06 23.85
C ILE A 248 -3.76 -0.42 23.05
N PRO A 249 -3.56 -1.73 22.78
CA PRO A 249 -2.41 -2.22 22.02
C PRO A 249 -2.45 -1.88 20.52
N SER A 250 -1.30 -2.02 19.85
CA SER A 250 -1.14 -1.78 18.41
C SER A 250 -1.78 -2.86 17.54
N ASP A 251 -2.36 -2.43 16.40
CA ASP A 251 -2.90 -3.27 15.32
C ASP A 251 -1.88 -4.31 14.82
N GLN A 252 -0.58 -4.04 14.91
CA GLN A 252 0.46 -4.98 14.46
C GLN A 252 0.36 -6.32 15.21
N PHE A 253 0.11 -6.29 16.53
CA PHE A 253 -0.07 -7.50 17.33
C PHE A 253 -1.37 -8.24 16.98
N GLN A 254 -2.45 -7.49 16.72
CA GLN A 254 -3.73 -8.08 16.31
C GLN A 254 -3.63 -8.71 14.91
N ALA A 255 -2.98 -8.05 13.96
CA ALA A 255 -2.71 -8.55 12.62
C ALA A 255 -1.94 -9.87 12.65
N ASP A 256 -0.86 -9.96 13.43
CA ASP A 256 -0.09 -11.19 13.61
C ASP A 256 -0.90 -12.28 14.34
N ALA A 257 -1.76 -11.91 15.31
CA ALA A 257 -2.65 -12.85 16.00
C ALA A 257 -3.76 -13.40 15.08
N LEU A 258 -4.35 -12.55 14.23
CA LEU A 258 -5.38 -12.93 13.26
C LEU A 258 -4.82 -13.83 12.16
N ALA A 259 -3.60 -13.57 11.67
CA ALA A 259 -2.95 -14.45 10.70
C ALA A 259 -2.70 -15.86 11.30
N LYS A 260 -2.23 -15.92 12.55
CA LYS A 260 -2.09 -17.20 13.30
C LYS A 260 -3.43 -17.89 13.52
N LEU A 261 -4.51 -17.15 13.81
CA LEU A 261 -5.87 -17.68 13.96
C LEU A 261 -6.37 -18.34 12.66
N VAL A 262 -6.17 -17.67 11.52
CA VAL A 262 -6.55 -18.21 10.20
C VAL A 262 -5.77 -19.47 9.86
N LYS A 263 -4.45 -19.47 10.09
CA LYS A 263 -3.59 -20.65 9.91
C LYS A 263 -3.95 -21.81 10.85
N TYR A 264 -4.31 -21.53 12.10
CA TYR A 264 -4.67 -22.56 13.09
C TYR A 264 -5.85 -23.43 12.66
N PHE A 265 -6.81 -22.86 11.92
CA PHE A 265 -7.95 -23.60 11.37
C PHE A 265 -7.72 -24.19 9.97
N GLY A 266 -6.52 -24.02 9.39
CA GLY A 266 -6.17 -24.56 8.08
C GLY A 266 -6.78 -23.79 6.90
N TRP A 267 -7.21 -22.54 7.11
CA TRP A 267 -7.74 -21.69 6.05
C TRP A 267 -6.60 -21.07 5.24
N THR A 268 -6.64 -21.22 3.92
CA THR A 268 -5.62 -20.69 2.99
C THR A 268 -6.21 -19.76 1.94
N TRP A 269 -7.53 -19.61 1.89
CA TRP A 269 -8.25 -18.78 0.93
C TRP A 269 -9.29 -17.93 1.66
N ILE A 270 -9.08 -16.61 1.69
CA ILE A 270 -9.91 -15.67 2.45
C ILE A 270 -10.32 -14.46 1.60
N GLY A 271 -11.48 -13.88 1.93
CA GLY A 271 -11.85 -12.53 1.54
C GLY A 271 -11.32 -11.49 2.54
N ALA A 272 -10.99 -10.29 2.07
CA ALA A 272 -10.59 -9.17 2.90
C ALA A 272 -11.42 -7.91 2.61
N VAL A 273 -11.86 -7.23 3.67
CA VAL A 273 -12.56 -5.94 3.57
C VAL A 273 -12.07 -4.98 4.66
N ARG A 274 -12.03 -3.68 4.34
CA ARG A 274 -11.53 -2.66 5.28
C ARG A 274 -12.21 -1.31 5.15
N SER A 275 -12.20 -0.54 6.25
CA SER A 275 -12.51 0.90 6.21
C SER A 275 -11.46 1.63 5.36
N ASN A 276 -11.91 2.53 4.50
CA ASN A 276 -11.04 3.49 3.82
C ASN A 276 -10.70 4.65 4.77
N SER A 277 -9.82 4.35 5.72
CA SER A 277 -9.29 5.24 6.77
C SER A 277 -7.86 4.79 7.15
N ASP A 278 -7.14 5.54 7.99
CA ASP A 278 -5.80 5.13 8.41
C ASP A 278 -5.81 3.84 9.24
N TYR A 279 -6.86 3.64 10.05
CA TYR A 279 -7.08 2.37 10.76
C TYR A 279 -7.23 1.20 9.79
N GLY A 280 -8.28 1.21 8.96
CA GLY A 280 -8.61 0.06 8.12
C GLY A 280 -7.54 -0.24 7.07
N ASN A 281 -6.91 0.78 6.49
CA ASN A 281 -5.83 0.59 5.52
C ASN A 281 -4.54 0.06 6.16
N ASN A 282 -4.08 0.60 7.31
CA ASN A 282 -2.83 0.11 7.93
C ASN A 282 -3.02 -1.22 8.68
N GLY A 283 -4.14 -1.42 9.37
CA GLY A 283 -4.48 -2.68 10.03
C GLY A 283 -4.55 -3.84 9.02
N MET A 284 -5.30 -3.66 7.92
CA MET A 284 -5.35 -4.65 6.84
C MET A 284 -3.98 -4.82 6.15
N ALA A 285 -3.20 -3.76 5.91
CA ALA A 285 -1.87 -3.91 5.32
C ALA A 285 -0.90 -4.72 6.21
N SER A 286 -0.99 -4.55 7.53
CA SER A 286 -0.25 -5.36 8.50
C SER A 286 -0.74 -6.81 8.52
N PHE A 287 -2.06 -7.03 8.50
CA PHE A 287 -2.65 -8.38 8.42
C PHE A 287 -2.25 -9.11 7.13
N LEU A 288 -2.33 -8.46 5.97
CA LEU A 288 -1.93 -9.06 4.69
C LEU A 288 -0.44 -9.45 4.69
N ARG A 289 0.43 -8.64 5.31
CA ARG A 289 1.85 -8.94 5.49
C ARG A 289 2.08 -10.15 6.42
N ALA A 290 1.27 -10.31 7.45
CA ALA A 290 1.31 -11.46 8.36
C ALA A 290 0.77 -12.72 7.67
N ALA A 291 -0.40 -12.62 7.04
CA ALA A 291 -1.06 -13.69 6.29
C ALA A 291 -0.16 -14.28 5.19
N GLN A 292 0.56 -13.43 4.45
CA GLN A 292 1.51 -13.87 3.43
C GLN A 292 2.67 -14.70 4.02
N LYS A 293 3.23 -14.32 5.18
CA LYS A 293 4.25 -15.12 5.87
C LYS A 293 3.72 -16.48 6.32
N GLU A 294 2.45 -16.53 6.69
CA GLU A 294 1.78 -17.73 7.18
C GLU A 294 1.23 -18.64 6.06
N GLY A 295 1.39 -18.25 4.78
CA GLY A 295 1.00 -19.05 3.61
C GLY A 295 -0.46 -18.87 3.16
N ILE A 296 -1.12 -17.81 3.62
CA ILE A 296 -2.55 -17.54 3.36
C ILE A 296 -2.70 -16.65 2.12
N CYS A 297 -3.55 -17.06 1.18
CA CYS A 297 -3.90 -16.29 -0.01
C CYS A 297 -5.24 -15.57 0.14
N VAL A 298 -5.37 -14.45 -0.58
CA VAL A 298 -6.54 -13.56 -0.51
C VAL A 298 -7.20 -13.46 -1.89
N GLU A 299 -8.51 -13.68 -1.95
CA GLU A 299 -9.29 -13.65 -3.19
C GLU A 299 -9.57 -12.21 -3.67
N TYR A 300 -9.97 -11.35 -2.72
CA TYR A 300 -10.28 -9.93 -2.94
C TYR A 300 -9.91 -9.11 -1.70
N SER A 301 -9.60 -7.82 -1.88
CA SER A 301 -9.27 -6.91 -0.77
C SER A 301 -9.89 -5.54 -0.99
N GLU A 302 -11.19 -5.44 -0.74
CA GLU A 302 -11.99 -4.24 -0.98
C GLU A 302 -11.86 -3.21 0.15
N SER A 303 -12.08 -1.94 -0.20
CA SER A 303 -12.15 -0.83 0.75
C SER A 303 -13.31 0.11 0.42
N PHE A 304 -13.95 0.60 1.46
CA PHE A 304 -15.09 1.53 1.37
C PHE A 304 -15.14 2.45 2.60
N ASN A 305 -15.86 3.56 2.49
CA ASN A 305 -16.16 4.49 3.58
C ASN A 305 -17.68 4.63 3.75
N ARG A 306 -18.19 4.91 4.96
CA ARG A 306 -19.63 5.21 5.18
C ARG A 306 -20.15 6.40 4.35
N ASN A 307 -19.26 7.29 3.90
CA ASN A 307 -19.58 8.45 3.07
C ASN A 307 -19.46 8.17 1.55
N ASP A 308 -19.08 6.96 1.13
CA ASP A 308 -19.04 6.59 -0.29
C ASP A 308 -20.46 6.54 -0.88
N PRO A 309 -20.62 6.79 -2.20
CA PRO A 309 -21.88 6.55 -2.88
C PRO A 309 -22.39 5.12 -2.68
N GLN A 310 -23.70 4.94 -2.48
CA GLN A 310 -24.34 3.64 -2.25
C GLN A 310 -23.97 2.58 -3.31
N SER A 311 -23.70 3.00 -4.55
CA SER A 311 -23.21 2.13 -5.63
C SER A 311 -21.86 1.47 -5.33
N LYS A 312 -20.93 2.16 -4.63
CA LYS A 312 -19.64 1.59 -4.21
C LYS A 312 -19.82 0.58 -3.06
N ILE A 313 -20.68 0.89 -2.09
CA ILE A 313 -21.00 -0.04 -0.98
C ILE A 313 -21.65 -1.31 -1.54
N ARG A 314 -22.59 -1.17 -2.49
CA ARG A 314 -23.17 -2.30 -3.23
C ARG A 314 -22.13 -3.11 -4.00
N GLN A 315 -21.21 -2.46 -4.73
CA GLN A 315 -20.13 -3.16 -5.42
C GLN A 315 -19.31 -4.06 -4.47
N VAL A 316 -18.98 -3.57 -3.26
CA VAL A 316 -18.26 -4.37 -2.26
C VAL A 316 -19.12 -5.54 -1.75
N ALA A 317 -20.41 -5.31 -1.50
CA ALA A 317 -21.34 -6.39 -1.13
C ALA A 317 -21.47 -7.46 -2.24
N ASP A 318 -21.44 -7.07 -3.52
CA ASP A 318 -21.55 -7.98 -4.66
C ASP A 318 -20.27 -8.80 -4.90
N VAL A 319 -19.09 -8.25 -4.58
CA VAL A 319 -17.84 -9.02 -4.49
C VAL A 319 -17.93 -10.06 -3.37
N ILE A 320 -18.42 -9.69 -2.19
CA ILE A 320 -18.61 -10.63 -1.06
C ILE A 320 -19.65 -11.71 -1.37
N ARG A 321 -20.67 -11.42 -2.20
CA ARG A 321 -21.66 -12.40 -2.66
C ARG A 321 -21.08 -13.38 -3.69
N SER A 322 -20.32 -12.89 -4.66
CA SER A 322 -19.76 -13.69 -5.77
C SER A 322 -18.47 -14.46 -5.42
N SER A 323 -17.80 -14.09 -4.33
CA SER A 323 -16.60 -14.74 -3.79
C SER A 323 -16.74 -16.25 -3.55
N THR A 324 -15.65 -16.99 -3.79
CA THR A 324 -15.53 -18.41 -3.42
C THR A 324 -15.03 -18.61 -1.99
N ALA A 325 -14.28 -17.67 -1.42
CA ALA A 325 -13.77 -17.73 -0.05
C ALA A 325 -14.89 -17.81 1.00
N MET A 326 -14.85 -18.84 1.85
CA MET A 326 -15.82 -19.03 2.94
C MET A 326 -15.56 -18.05 4.10
N VAL A 327 -14.31 -17.71 4.34
CA VAL A 327 -13.84 -16.84 5.43
C VAL A 327 -13.65 -15.40 4.95
N VAL A 328 -14.09 -14.42 5.74
CA VAL A 328 -13.94 -12.98 5.43
C VAL A 328 -13.36 -12.23 6.64
N VAL A 329 -12.21 -11.57 6.45
CA VAL A 329 -11.53 -10.76 7.47
C VAL A 329 -11.89 -9.28 7.29
N ALA A 330 -12.36 -8.63 8.37
CA ALA A 330 -12.84 -7.24 8.34
C ALA A 330 -12.06 -6.32 9.32
N PHE A 331 -11.16 -5.49 8.76
CA PHE A 331 -10.52 -4.36 9.46
C PHE A 331 -11.34 -3.08 9.23
N THR A 332 -12.48 -3.00 9.90
CA THR A 332 -13.52 -1.99 9.69
C THR A 332 -13.95 -1.39 11.02
N ALA A 333 -14.07 -0.06 11.10
CA ALA A 333 -14.72 0.58 12.24
C ALA A 333 -16.22 0.23 12.26
N THR A 334 -16.84 0.11 13.44
CA THR A 334 -18.28 -0.20 13.61
C THR A 334 -19.17 0.64 12.69
N GLY A 335 -18.98 1.97 12.73
CA GLY A 335 -19.77 2.93 11.95
C GLY A 335 -19.62 2.82 10.42
N ASP A 336 -18.60 2.13 9.90
CA ASP A 336 -18.50 1.78 8.48
C ASP A 336 -19.09 0.38 8.23
N LEU A 337 -18.70 -0.63 9.02
CA LEU A 337 -19.15 -2.02 8.84
C LEU A 337 -20.67 -2.16 8.84
N ARG A 338 -21.35 -1.38 9.69
CA ARG A 338 -22.82 -1.34 9.79
C ARG A 338 -23.49 -1.15 8.43
N PHE A 339 -22.98 -0.26 7.57
CA PHE A 339 -23.56 -0.02 6.23
C PHE A 339 -23.34 -1.19 5.26
N LEU A 340 -22.20 -1.86 5.35
CA LEU A 340 -21.92 -3.03 4.53
C LEU A 340 -22.83 -4.20 4.93
N LEU A 341 -23.10 -4.38 6.23
CA LEU A 341 -24.02 -5.40 6.72
C LEU A 341 -25.49 -5.06 6.41
N GLU A 342 -25.87 -3.79 6.43
CA GLU A 342 -27.18 -3.31 5.98
C GLU A 342 -27.38 -3.54 4.46
N GLU A 343 -26.39 -3.28 3.61
CA GLU A 343 -26.48 -3.62 2.17
C GLU A 343 -26.43 -5.14 1.93
N LEU A 344 -25.64 -5.89 2.71
CA LEU A 344 -25.55 -7.36 2.61
C LEU A 344 -26.83 -8.07 3.02
N THR A 345 -27.59 -7.55 3.99
CA THR A 345 -28.85 -8.17 4.47
C THR A 345 -30.06 -7.91 3.59
N ARG A 346 -30.04 -6.91 2.68
CA ARG A 346 -31.13 -6.65 1.73
C ARG A 346 -31.37 -7.76 0.70
N HIS A 347 -30.36 -8.59 0.43
CA HIS A 347 -30.45 -9.72 -0.49
C HIS A 347 -29.80 -10.95 0.16
N PRO A 348 -30.36 -12.17 -0.01
CA PRO A 348 -29.82 -13.37 0.61
C PRO A 348 -28.38 -13.60 0.15
N SER A 349 -27.44 -13.37 1.05
CA SER A 349 -26.01 -13.58 0.83
C SER A 349 -25.61 -14.97 1.33
N PRO A 350 -24.66 -15.67 0.68
CA PRO A 350 -24.18 -16.97 1.15
C PRO A 350 -23.60 -16.83 2.57
N PRO A 351 -23.67 -17.88 3.42
CA PRO A 351 -23.08 -17.85 4.75
C PRO A 351 -21.56 -17.64 4.63
N ARG A 352 -21.02 -16.71 5.42
CA ARG A 352 -19.58 -16.44 5.50
C ARG A 352 -19.11 -16.57 6.94
N GLN A 353 -17.92 -17.12 7.13
CA GLN A 353 -17.25 -17.20 8.41
C GLN A 353 -16.49 -15.88 8.65
N TRP A 354 -17.13 -14.94 9.35
CA TRP A 354 -16.54 -13.64 9.62
C TRP A 354 -15.41 -13.72 10.65
N ILE A 355 -14.37 -12.93 10.40
CA ILE A 355 -13.25 -12.71 11.31
C ILE A 355 -13.14 -11.21 11.59
N GLY A 356 -13.25 -10.84 12.87
CA GLY A 356 -13.35 -9.46 13.32
C GLY A 356 -12.10 -8.91 13.99
N SER A 357 -11.90 -7.61 13.78
CA SER A 357 -11.01 -6.75 14.57
C SER A 357 -11.71 -6.30 15.86
N GLU A 358 -10.94 -5.81 16.83
CA GLU A 358 -11.44 -5.42 18.17
C GLU A 358 -12.48 -4.31 18.12
N ALA A 359 -12.44 -3.49 17.05
CA ALA A 359 -13.32 -2.35 16.85
C ALA A 359 -14.80 -2.76 16.93
N TRP A 360 -15.14 -3.88 16.29
CA TRP A 360 -16.51 -4.32 16.05
C TRP A 360 -16.86 -5.71 16.62
N VAL A 361 -15.88 -6.58 16.90
CA VAL A 361 -16.14 -7.99 17.29
C VAL A 361 -16.79 -8.14 18.69
N THR A 362 -16.88 -7.07 19.47
CA THR A 362 -17.68 -6.98 20.70
C THR A 362 -18.53 -5.71 20.73
N ASP A 363 -19.08 -5.31 19.58
CA ASP A 363 -19.94 -4.13 19.46
C ASP A 363 -21.43 -4.51 19.33
N PRO A 364 -22.30 -4.10 20.28
CA PRO A 364 -23.73 -4.37 20.24
C PRO A 364 -24.45 -3.87 18.97
N GLU A 365 -23.97 -2.79 18.33
CA GLU A 365 -24.56 -2.32 17.07
C GLU A 365 -24.43 -3.35 15.94
N VAL A 366 -23.39 -4.20 15.99
CA VAL A 366 -23.14 -5.27 15.00
C VAL A 366 -23.80 -6.59 15.43
N GLN A 367 -23.99 -6.81 16.73
CA GLN A 367 -24.61 -8.00 17.33
C GLN A 367 -26.03 -8.31 16.79
N ARG A 368 -26.76 -7.29 16.32
CA ARG A 368 -28.08 -7.43 15.70
C ARG A 368 -28.07 -8.14 14.34
N PHE A 369 -26.94 -8.17 13.64
CA PHE A 369 -26.84 -8.74 12.29
C PHE A 369 -26.54 -10.25 12.34
N GLN A 370 -27.60 -11.07 12.22
CA GLN A 370 -27.53 -12.53 12.26
C GLN A 370 -26.61 -13.17 11.20
N ILE A 371 -26.20 -12.44 10.15
CA ILE A 371 -25.17 -12.87 9.18
C ILE A 371 -23.78 -13.04 9.81
N CYS A 372 -23.54 -12.46 10.99
CA CYS A 372 -22.32 -12.61 11.78
C CYS A 372 -22.41 -13.73 12.83
N ALA A 373 -23.44 -14.60 12.79
CA ALA A 373 -23.52 -15.76 13.66
C ALA A 373 -22.31 -16.70 13.48
N GLY A 374 -21.67 -17.09 14.57
CA GLY A 374 -20.43 -17.87 14.55
C GLY A 374 -19.17 -17.07 14.22
N ALA A 375 -19.23 -15.74 14.08
CA ALA A 375 -18.04 -14.88 13.92
C ALA A 375 -17.00 -15.11 15.03
N ILE A 376 -15.74 -14.79 14.75
CA ILE A 376 -14.61 -14.97 15.67
C ILE A 376 -13.62 -13.82 15.57
N GLY A 377 -12.94 -13.43 16.64
CA GLY A 377 -11.91 -12.40 16.60
C GLY A 377 -11.36 -12.01 17.97
N PHE A 378 -10.48 -11.02 18.00
CA PHE A 378 -9.78 -10.60 19.22
C PHE A 378 -10.38 -9.32 19.79
N ALA A 379 -10.67 -9.31 21.09
CA ALA A 379 -11.19 -8.15 21.81
C ALA A 379 -10.27 -7.75 22.98
N ILE A 380 -10.28 -6.47 23.33
CA ILE A 380 -9.64 -5.97 24.55
C ILE A 380 -10.36 -6.58 25.76
N PRO A 381 -9.65 -7.09 26.79
CA PRO A 381 -10.27 -7.77 27.94
C PRO A 381 -11.41 -6.98 28.59
N GLN A 382 -12.45 -7.70 29.00
CA GLN A 382 -13.50 -7.15 29.85
C GLN A 382 -12.93 -6.68 31.20
N SER A 383 -13.57 -5.68 31.80
CA SER A 383 -13.22 -5.08 33.09
C SER A 383 -14.47 -4.72 33.88
N VAL A 384 -14.29 -4.52 35.19
CA VAL A 384 -15.28 -3.98 36.11
C VAL A 384 -14.78 -2.63 36.62
N ILE A 385 -15.62 -1.60 36.51
CA ILE A 385 -15.38 -0.27 37.08
C ILE A 385 -16.46 -0.07 38.16
N PRO A 386 -16.14 -0.26 39.46
CA PRO A 386 -17.12 -0.09 40.55
C PRO A 386 -17.71 1.33 40.57
N GLY A 387 -18.99 1.48 40.90
CA GLY A 387 -19.67 2.79 40.97
C GLY A 387 -20.00 3.44 39.62
N PHE A 388 -19.41 2.98 38.51
CA PHE A 388 -19.62 3.60 37.20
C PHE A 388 -21.04 3.41 36.66
N ARG A 389 -21.69 2.26 36.96
CA ARG A 389 -23.09 2.01 36.54
C ARG A 389 -24.02 3.00 37.24
N GLU A 390 -23.83 3.18 38.53
CA GLU A 390 -24.61 4.06 39.39
C GLU A 390 -24.45 5.52 38.90
N TYR A 391 -23.23 5.94 38.58
CA TYR A 391 -22.91 7.28 38.07
C TYR A 391 -23.53 7.64 36.70
N ILE A 392 -23.62 6.68 35.77
CA ILE A 392 -24.28 6.93 34.47
C ILE A 392 -25.81 6.83 34.54
N MET A 393 -26.36 6.19 35.58
CA MET A 393 -27.80 6.11 35.83
C MET A 393 -28.35 7.32 36.60
N ASP A 394 -27.49 8.04 37.33
CA ASP A 394 -27.83 9.26 38.08
C ASP A 394 -27.97 10.50 37.15
N LEU A 395 -29.00 10.45 36.30
CA LEU A 395 -29.43 11.51 35.40
C LEU A 395 -30.82 12.02 35.81
N SER A 396 -30.85 13.09 36.60
CA SER A 396 -32.09 13.84 36.86
C SER A 396 -32.44 14.76 35.68
N PRO A 397 -33.72 15.15 35.49
CA PRO A 397 -34.11 16.04 34.39
C PRO A 397 -33.32 17.37 34.34
N ALA A 398 -32.90 17.90 35.50
CA ALA A 398 -32.04 19.08 35.57
C ALA A 398 -30.61 18.82 35.06
N LYS A 399 -30.01 17.65 35.34
CA LYS A 399 -28.71 17.24 34.79
C LYS A 399 -28.79 16.99 33.28
N VAL A 400 -29.90 16.44 32.82
CA VAL A 400 -30.18 16.21 31.40
C VAL A 400 -30.26 17.55 30.66
N ALA A 401 -31.14 18.46 31.11
CA ALA A 401 -31.31 19.78 30.50
C ALA A 401 -30.03 20.65 30.52
N ALA A 402 -29.10 20.40 31.45
CA ALA A 402 -27.84 21.13 31.55
C ALA A 402 -26.81 20.80 30.44
N SER A 403 -27.03 19.75 29.62
CA SER A 403 -26.18 19.46 28.45
C SER A 403 -27.02 19.05 27.24
N HIS A 404 -26.87 19.78 26.13
CA HIS A 404 -27.55 19.48 24.87
C HIS A 404 -27.45 18.00 24.47
N LEU A 405 -26.30 17.37 24.71
CA LEU A 405 -26.06 15.99 24.30
C LEU A 405 -26.69 14.97 25.27
N LEU A 406 -26.93 15.33 26.54
CA LEU A 406 -27.77 14.51 27.43
C LEU A 406 -29.25 14.69 27.11
N THR A 407 -29.70 15.91 26.78
CA THR A 407 -31.05 16.16 26.25
C THR A 407 -31.32 15.32 25.00
N GLU A 408 -30.43 15.37 24.01
CA GLU A 408 -30.55 14.58 22.77
C GLU A 408 -30.58 13.07 23.04
N PHE A 409 -29.72 12.58 23.94
CA PHE A 409 -29.74 11.19 24.40
C PHE A 409 -31.08 10.81 25.04
N TRP A 410 -31.63 11.65 25.93
CA TRP A 410 -32.88 11.37 26.65
C TRP A 410 -34.10 11.39 25.72
N GLU A 411 -34.18 12.42 24.85
CA GLU A 411 -35.23 12.53 23.84
C GLU A 411 -35.22 11.34 22.88
N GLY A 412 -34.02 10.91 22.43
CA GLY A 412 -33.86 9.74 21.57
C GLY A 412 -34.11 8.40 22.28
N ALA A 413 -33.75 8.28 23.56
CA ALA A 413 -33.91 7.05 24.33
C ALA A 413 -35.38 6.74 24.69
N PHE A 414 -36.17 7.78 25.00
CA PHE A 414 -37.57 7.65 25.42
C PHE A 414 -38.57 8.07 24.34
N ASN A 415 -38.08 8.49 23.16
CA ASN A 415 -38.86 8.99 22.03
C ASN A 415 -39.87 10.07 22.46
N CYS A 416 -39.35 11.09 23.14
CA CYS A 416 -40.10 12.22 23.68
C CYS A 416 -39.35 13.54 23.50
N LYS A 417 -39.98 14.68 23.81
CA LYS A 417 -39.39 16.03 23.77
C LYS A 417 -39.42 16.72 25.12
N LEU A 418 -38.29 17.28 25.55
CA LEU A 418 -38.12 17.96 26.84
C LEU A 418 -38.67 19.40 26.82
N GLU A 419 -38.64 20.07 25.66
CA GLU A 419 -39.23 21.39 25.48
C GLU A 419 -40.44 21.37 24.54
N LYS A 420 -41.49 22.11 24.92
CA LYS A 420 -42.48 22.61 23.96
C LYS A 420 -41.87 23.74 23.14
N ARG A 421 -41.23 23.42 22.02
CA ARG A 421 -41.11 24.39 20.91
C ARG A 421 -42.52 24.80 20.49
N GLU A 422 -42.73 26.09 20.20
CA GLU A 422 -44.05 26.58 19.81
C GLU A 422 -44.51 25.91 18.50
N ILE A 423 -45.56 25.09 18.60
CA ILE A 423 -46.02 24.27 17.48
C ILE A 423 -46.82 25.14 16.50
N THR A 424 -46.20 25.52 15.39
CA THR A 424 -46.95 25.82 14.15
C THR A 424 -47.72 24.55 13.76
N ILE A 425 -49.05 24.63 13.83
CA ILE A 425 -49.92 23.45 13.84
C ILE A 425 -49.94 22.76 12.47
N HIS A 426 -49.11 21.74 12.31
CA HIS A 426 -49.28 20.69 11.31
C HIS A 426 -50.01 19.49 11.95
N PRO A 427 -51.29 19.24 11.61
CA PRO A 427 -52.06 18.17 12.22
C PRO A 427 -51.61 16.80 11.69
N GLY A 428 -50.78 16.08 12.46
CA GLY A 428 -50.35 14.72 12.12
C GLY A 428 -49.42 14.05 13.12
N SER A 429 -48.44 14.76 13.69
CA SER A 429 -47.42 14.22 14.61
C SER A 429 -47.63 14.74 16.03
N SER A 430 -48.07 13.85 16.93
CA SER A 430 -48.17 14.13 18.37
C SER A 430 -46.93 13.59 19.09
N ASP A 431 -45.83 14.32 18.99
CA ASP A 431 -44.60 13.98 19.72
C ASP A 431 -44.88 14.01 21.23
N ARG A 432 -44.53 12.93 21.94
CA ARG A 432 -44.72 12.82 23.38
C ARG A 432 -43.84 13.85 24.09
N VAL A 433 -44.37 14.60 25.05
CA VAL A 433 -43.56 15.42 25.96
C VAL A 433 -42.93 14.51 27.02
N CYS A 434 -41.63 14.67 27.30
CA CYS A 434 -40.98 13.97 28.40
C CYS A 434 -41.52 14.54 29.73
N ASP A 435 -42.13 13.71 30.56
CA ASP A 435 -42.91 14.14 31.72
C ASP A 435 -42.23 13.89 33.07
N GLY A 436 -41.04 13.29 33.07
CA GLY A 436 -40.29 12.91 34.26
C GLY A 436 -40.66 11.54 34.83
N THR A 437 -41.57 10.80 34.19
CA THR A 437 -41.84 9.38 34.50
C THR A 437 -40.91 8.40 33.79
N GLU A 438 -40.00 8.91 32.95
CA GLU A 438 -39.02 8.11 32.22
C GLU A 438 -38.00 7.43 33.16
N ASP A 439 -37.86 6.11 33.05
CA ASP A 439 -37.00 5.29 33.92
C ASP A 439 -35.81 4.69 33.15
N ILE A 440 -34.63 5.28 33.34
CA ILE A 440 -33.37 4.84 32.73
C ILE A 440 -32.91 3.46 33.21
N GLN A 441 -33.36 2.97 34.37
CA GLN A 441 -32.99 1.63 34.86
C GLN A 441 -33.67 0.52 34.04
N LYS A 442 -34.80 0.83 33.39
CA LYS A 442 -35.51 -0.09 32.48
C LYS A 442 -35.00 -0.03 31.03
N LEU A 443 -34.21 1.00 30.69
CA LEU A 443 -33.69 1.21 29.34
C LEU A 443 -32.57 0.20 29.03
N GLN A 444 -32.65 -0.48 27.88
CA GLN A 444 -31.62 -1.40 27.40
C GLN A 444 -31.01 -0.86 26.10
N ASN A 445 -29.85 -0.19 26.22
CA ASN A 445 -29.09 0.33 25.07
C ASN A 445 -27.56 0.32 25.37
N PRO A 446 -26.70 0.63 24.38
CA PRO A 446 -25.24 0.64 24.59
C PRO A 446 -24.74 1.65 25.63
N TYR A 447 -25.54 2.65 26.03
CA TYR A 447 -25.21 3.52 27.17
C TYR A 447 -25.44 2.81 28.51
N THR A 448 -26.59 2.17 28.70
CA THR A 448 -26.98 1.52 29.96
C THR A 448 -26.37 0.13 30.17
N ASP A 449 -25.85 -0.50 29.12
CA ASP A 449 -25.14 -1.78 29.22
C ASP A 449 -23.73 -1.63 29.84
N THR A 450 -23.58 -2.04 31.09
CA THR A 450 -22.30 -2.11 31.79
C THR A 450 -21.76 -3.53 31.94
N SER A 451 -22.27 -4.51 31.17
CA SER A 451 -21.88 -5.93 31.28
C SER A 451 -20.45 -6.21 30.84
N GLN A 452 -19.95 -5.52 29.81
CA GLN A 452 -18.59 -5.70 29.28
C GLN A 452 -17.89 -4.34 29.05
N LEU A 453 -17.34 -3.76 30.12
CA LEU A 453 -16.60 -2.49 30.06
C LEU A 453 -15.18 -2.68 29.49
N ARG A 454 -15.09 -2.92 28.17
CA ARG A 454 -13.82 -3.12 27.44
C ARG A 454 -13.13 -1.79 27.13
N ILE A 455 -13.63 -1.05 26.15
CA ILE A 455 -13.04 0.25 25.70
C ILE A 455 -13.23 1.36 26.74
N THR A 456 -14.35 1.33 27.47
CA THR A 456 -14.62 2.22 28.62
C THR A 456 -13.52 2.15 29.69
N ASN A 457 -12.92 0.97 29.90
CA ASN A 457 -11.79 0.78 30.81
C ASN A 457 -10.48 1.36 30.26
N MET A 458 -10.33 1.53 28.94
CA MET A 458 -9.15 2.15 28.34
C MET A 458 -9.13 3.66 28.58
N VAL A 459 -10.29 4.33 28.58
CA VAL A 459 -10.43 5.73 29.03
C VAL A 459 -10.12 5.86 30.52
N TYR A 460 -10.70 4.99 31.36
CA TYR A 460 -10.42 4.97 32.80
C TYR A 460 -8.92 4.85 33.09
N LYS A 461 -8.22 3.93 32.41
CA LYS A 461 -6.76 3.81 32.44
C LYS A 461 -6.03 5.08 31.98
N ALA A 462 -6.52 5.77 30.95
CA ALA A 462 -5.89 6.97 30.39
C ALA A 462 -5.96 8.15 31.36
N VAL A 463 -7.12 8.36 32.00
CA VAL A 463 -7.28 9.35 33.08
C VAL A 463 -6.32 9.04 34.22
N TYR A 464 -6.30 7.80 34.73
CA TYR A 464 -5.41 7.43 35.83
C TYR A 464 -3.92 7.55 35.47
N ALA A 465 -3.53 7.27 34.21
CA ALA A 465 -2.15 7.46 33.77
C ALA A 465 -1.73 8.94 33.79
N ILE A 466 -2.60 9.84 33.32
CA ILE A 466 -2.37 11.30 33.38
C ILE A 466 -2.37 11.78 34.84
N ALA A 467 -3.29 11.31 35.68
CA ALA A 467 -3.36 11.67 37.09
C ALA A 467 -2.13 11.19 37.88
N HIS A 468 -1.60 9.99 37.59
CA HIS A 468 -0.33 9.52 38.16
C HIS A 468 0.87 10.34 37.65
N ALA A 469 0.87 10.76 36.37
CA ALA A 469 1.91 11.64 35.85
C ALA A 469 1.90 13.01 36.53
N ILE A 470 0.72 13.62 36.75
CA ILE A 470 0.55 14.86 37.51
C ILE A 470 0.97 14.66 38.98
N HIS A 471 0.53 13.57 39.62
CA HIS A 471 0.87 13.23 41.01
C HIS A 471 2.39 13.21 41.24
N ASN A 472 3.15 12.62 40.32
CA ASN A 472 4.61 12.57 40.42
C ASN A 472 5.30 13.95 40.35
N LEU A 473 4.63 14.97 39.83
CA LEU A 473 5.13 16.36 39.77
C LEU A 473 4.74 17.15 41.03
N VAL A 474 3.48 17.01 41.48
CA VAL A 474 2.87 17.92 42.46
C VAL A 474 2.77 17.35 43.88
N CYS A 475 2.95 16.04 44.06
CA CYS A 475 2.85 15.35 45.34
C CYS A 475 4.21 14.80 45.81
N LYS A 476 4.46 14.88 47.12
CA LYS A 476 5.64 14.32 47.78
C LYS A 476 5.21 13.43 48.94
N LYS A 477 5.86 12.27 49.09
CA LYS A 477 5.59 11.33 50.19
C LYS A 477 6.51 11.64 51.37
N ILE A 478 5.93 12.19 52.44
CA ILE A 478 6.63 12.62 53.65
C ILE A 478 6.03 11.85 54.82
N ASN A 479 6.87 11.12 55.58
CA ASN A 479 6.46 10.36 56.77
C ASN A 479 5.19 9.50 56.57
N PHE A 480 5.19 8.71 55.48
CA PHE A 480 4.08 7.88 54.98
C PHE A 480 2.84 8.62 54.44
N THR A 481 2.54 9.83 54.90
CA THR A 481 1.53 10.71 54.28
C THR A 481 1.95 11.21 52.90
N VAL A 482 0.98 11.36 52.00
CA VAL A 482 1.15 12.08 50.72
C VAL A 482 0.74 13.53 50.96
N GLN A 483 1.62 14.47 50.61
CA GLN A 483 1.33 15.90 50.65
C GLN A 483 1.53 16.49 49.26
N CYS A 484 0.49 17.11 48.71
CA CYS A 484 0.51 17.75 47.40
C CYS A 484 0.40 19.27 47.53
N ASP A 485 0.96 20.00 46.57
CA ASP A 485 0.89 21.46 46.53
C ASP A 485 0.30 21.97 45.21
N ARG A 486 -0.95 22.44 45.27
CA ARG A 486 -1.69 23.04 44.15
C ARG A 486 -1.09 24.35 43.62
N LEU A 487 -0.16 24.97 44.35
CA LEU A 487 0.54 26.17 43.87
C LEU A 487 1.64 25.84 42.86
N ILE A 488 2.02 24.56 42.72
CA ILE A 488 2.96 24.10 41.70
C ILE A 488 2.29 24.23 40.33
N ARG A 489 2.81 25.14 39.50
CA ARG A 489 2.48 25.19 38.07
C ARG A 489 3.26 24.09 37.35
N ILE A 490 2.59 23.37 36.47
CA ILE A 490 3.15 22.29 35.68
C ILE A 490 2.88 22.51 34.19
N GLU A 491 3.81 22.09 33.35
CA GLU A 491 3.76 22.25 31.89
C GLU A 491 3.43 20.91 31.19
N PRO A 492 2.79 20.92 30.00
CA PRO A 492 2.46 19.68 29.29
C PRO A 492 3.68 18.79 29.00
N LEU A 493 4.85 19.39 28.73
CA LEU A 493 6.12 18.68 28.55
C LEU A 493 6.53 17.87 29.79
N GLN A 494 6.25 18.37 31.00
CA GLN A 494 6.57 17.66 32.25
C GLN A 494 5.63 16.46 32.46
N VAL A 495 4.35 16.60 32.09
CA VAL A 495 3.38 15.49 32.10
C VAL A 495 3.74 14.44 31.04
N LEU A 496 4.16 14.88 29.85
CA LEU A 496 4.69 14.04 28.78
C LEU A 496 5.92 13.23 29.21
N ASP A 497 6.88 13.82 29.93
CA ASP A 497 8.04 13.11 30.46
C ASP A 497 7.66 12.13 31.60
N GLN A 498 6.74 12.50 32.49
CA GLN A 498 6.26 11.59 33.52
C GLN A 498 5.47 10.41 32.96
N LEU A 499 4.64 10.60 31.92
CA LEU A 499 3.90 9.51 31.27
C LEU A 499 4.80 8.38 30.77
N LYS A 500 6.04 8.68 30.35
CA LYS A 500 7.06 7.69 29.93
C LYS A 500 7.52 6.78 31.08
N MET A 501 7.26 7.17 32.33
CA MET A 501 7.69 6.48 33.56
C MET A 501 6.51 5.98 34.41
N VAL A 502 5.26 6.20 33.98
CA VAL A 502 4.06 5.74 34.71
C VAL A 502 4.00 4.21 34.72
N HIS A 503 3.97 3.63 35.92
CA HIS A 503 3.77 2.20 36.15
C HIS A 503 2.94 1.98 37.42
N PHE A 504 1.68 1.54 37.26
CA PHE A 504 0.76 1.26 38.36
C PHE A 504 -0.18 0.09 38.04
N SER A 505 -1.02 -0.29 39.01
CA SER A 505 -2.12 -1.25 38.81
C SER A 505 -3.39 -0.74 39.50
N ARG A 506 -4.53 -0.82 38.80
CA ARG A 506 -5.87 -0.44 39.30
C ARG A 506 -6.87 -1.48 38.82
N ASN A 507 -7.79 -1.91 39.70
CA ASN A 507 -8.83 -2.91 39.43
C ASN A 507 -8.33 -4.22 38.78
N GLY A 508 -7.10 -4.63 39.09
CA GLY A 508 -6.46 -5.84 38.53
C GLY A 508 -5.71 -5.64 37.22
N TYR A 509 -5.69 -4.44 36.64
CA TYR A 509 -4.98 -4.15 35.39
C TYR A 509 -3.72 -3.32 35.63
N HIS A 510 -2.61 -3.82 35.11
CA HIS A 510 -1.40 -3.03 34.97
C HIS A 510 -1.55 -1.95 33.89
N VAL A 511 -0.87 -0.83 34.10
CA VAL A 511 -0.79 0.31 33.19
C VAL A 511 0.65 0.81 33.16
N SER A 512 1.26 0.73 31.98
CA SER A 512 2.61 1.20 31.65
C SER A 512 2.74 1.25 30.12
N PHE A 513 3.62 2.10 29.61
CA PHE A 513 3.86 2.25 28.18
C PHE A 513 5.29 1.81 27.81
N ASP A 514 5.48 1.31 26.59
CA ASP A 514 6.79 1.01 26.03
C ASP A 514 7.46 2.25 25.42
N ALA A 515 8.63 2.07 24.78
CA ALA A 515 9.35 3.14 24.09
C ALA A 515 8.52 3.81 22.97
N ASN A 516 7.57 3.10 22.36
CA ASN A 516 6.70 3.59 21.30
C ASN A 516 5.43 4.31 21.83
N GLY A 517 5.13 4.17 23.13
CA GLY A 517 3.90 4.69 23.75
C GLY A 517 2.76 3.66 23.79
N ASP A 518 3.07 2.40 23.49
CA ASP A 518 2.13 1.29 23.40
C ASP A 518 2.11 0.47 24.71
N PRO A 519 0.94 -0.09 25.10
CA PRO A 519 0.83 -1.00 26.23
C PRO A 519 1.15 -2.44 25.80
N VAL A 520 1.43 -3.31 26.78
CA VAL A 520 1.64 -4.75 26.53
C VAL A 520 0.39 -5.35 25.87
N ALA A 521 0.59 -6.06 24.75
CA ALA A 521 -0.49 -6.59 23.94
C ALA A 521 -1.08 -7.90 24.51
N PHE A 522 -2.31 -7.82 25.02
CA PHE A 522 -3.12 -8.94 25.47
C PHE A 522 -4.55 -8.80 24.93
N TYR A 523 -5.12 -9.89 24.42
CA TYR A 523 -6.47 -9.94 23.86
C TYR A 523 -7.23 -11.20 24.31
N GLU A 524 -8.54 -11.08 24.49
CA GLU A 524 -9.46 -12.23 24.60
C GLU A 524 -9.91 -12.67 23.19
N LEU A 525 -9.94 -13.98 22.93
CA LEU A 525 -10.51 -14.54 21.69
C LEU A 525 -12.01 -14.76 21.92
N ILE A 526 -12.84 -14.05 21.15
CA ILE A 526 -14.30 -14.04 21.23
C ILE A 526 -14.90 -14.83 20.07
N ASN A 527 -15.98 -15.57 20.33
CA ASN A 527 -16.81 -16.22 19.32
C ASN A 527 -18.30 -15.88 19.55
N TRP A 528 -19.03 -15.64 18.46
CA TRP A 528 -20.43 -15.20 18.48
C TRP A 528 -21.36 -16.41 18.51
N GLN A 529 -21.83 -16.75 19.71
CA GLN A 529 -22.66 -17.93 19.96
C GLN A 529 -24.14 -17.53 20.02
N LYS A 530 -25.06 -18.48 19.90
CA LYS A 530 -26.50 -18.23 20.06
C LYS A 530 -26.95 -18.70 21.43
N ASN A 531 -27.67 -17.84 22.15
CA ASN A 531 -28.32 -18.19 23.41
C ASN A 531 -29.68 -18.88 23.16
N ASP A 532 -30.29 -19.39 24.23
CA ASP A 532 -31.56 -20.13 24.18
C ASP A 532 -32.72 -19.31 23.59
N ASN A 533 -32.65 -17.97 23.69
CA ASN A 533 -33.62 -17.03 23.12
C ASN A 533 -33.37 -16.73 21.63
N GLY A 534 -32.38 -17.35 20.99
CA GLY A 534 -32.00 -17.14 19.59
C GLY A 534 -31.21 -15.86 19.31
N GLY A 535 -30.94 -15.05 20.34
CA GLY A 535 -30.05 -13.90 20.29
C GLY A 535 -28.58 -14.31 20.17
N LEU A 536 -27.75 -13.41 19.65
CA LEU A 536 -26.29 -13.61 19.60
C LEU A 536 -25.64 -13.10 20.89
N GLU A 537 -24.59 -13.78 21.36
CA GLU A 537 -23.79 -13.40 22.52
C GLU A 537 -22.29 -13.56 22.29
N PHE A 538 -21.49 -12.73 22.99
CA PHE A 538 -20.03 -12.68 22.86
C PHE A 538 -19.35 -13.62 23.88
N VAL A 539 -19.06 -14.86 23.46
CA VAL A 539 -18.43 -15.86 24.35
C VAL A 539 -16.91 -15.80 24.23
N THR A 540 -16.23 -15.62 25.36
CA THR A 540 -14.76 -15.73 25.42
C THR A 540 -14.35 -17.21 25.33
N VAL A 541 -13.69 -17.58 24.23
CA VAL A 541 -13.27 -18.96 23.92
C VAL A 541 -11.76 -19.19 24.03
N GLY A 542 -10.96 -18.13 24.12
CA GLY A 542 -9.50 -18.21 24.23
C GLY A 542 -8.84 -16.87 24.54
N HIS A 543 -7.53 -16.77 24.32
CA HIS A 543 -6.75 -15.55 24.53
C HIS A 543 -5.47 -15.53 23.66
N TYR A 544 -4.96 -14.32 23.44
CA TYR A 544 -3.63 -14.03 22.90
C TYR A 544 -2.85 -13.15 23.89
N ASP A 545 -1.62 -13.52 24.19
CA ASP A 545 -0.73 -12.81 25.12
C ASP A 545 0.66 -12.67 24.49
N ASP A 546 1.08 -11.44 24.20
CA ASP A 546 2.36 -11.19 23.54
C ASP A 546 3.57 -11.25 24.49
N SER A 547 3.37 -11.33 25.81
CA SER A 547 4.46 -11.50 26.78
C SER A 547 5.03 -12.93 26.83
N LEU A 548 4.29 -13.92 26.31
CA LEU A 548 4.66 -15.33 26.37
C LEU A 548 5.60 -15.76 25.22
N SER A 549 6.18 -16.97 25.34
CA SER A 549 7.05 -17.51 24.28
C SER A 549 6.29 -17.77 22.96
N PRO A 550 6.93 -17.72 21.78
CA PRO A 550 6.24 -17.74 20.47
C PRO A 550 5.28 -18.92 20.22
N GLY A 551 5.45 -20.05 20.89
CA GLY A 551 4.54 -21.21 20.81
C GLY A 551 3.42 -21.24 21.87
N GLN A 552 3.45 -20.33 22.84
CA GLN A 552 2.51 -20.23 23.97
C GLN A 552 1.61 -18.99 23.88
N LYS A 553 1.92 -18.01 23.01
CA LYS A 553 1.18 -16.75 22.86
C LYS A 553 -0.32 -16.89 22.53
N PHE A 554 -0.78 -18.04 22.03
CA PHE A 554 -2.17 -18.25 21.59
C PHE A 554 -2.74 -19.55 22.16
N ASN A 555 -3.93 -19.46 22.77
CA ASN A 555 -4.54 -20.61 23.47
C ASN A 555 -6.08 -20.52 23.50
N ILE A 556 -6.73 -21.59 23.02
CA ILE A 556 -8.20 -21.78 22.96
C ILE A 556 -8.62 -22.75 24.07
N LYS A 557 -9.57 -22.32 24.91
CA LYS A 557 -10.03 -23.01 26.13
C LYS A 557 -11.46 -23.57 26.05
N ARG A 558 -12.32 -23.08 25.16
CA ARG A 558 -13.73 -23.53 25.01
C ARG A 558 -14.04 -23.94 23.58
N GLU A 559 -15.21 -24.57 23.41
CA GLU A 559 -15.73 -24.91 22.08
C GLU A 559 -16.10 -23.66 21.28
N ILE A 560 -15.87 -23.72 19.97
CA ILE A 560 -16.22 -22.69 19.00
C ILE A 560 -17.43 -23.15 18.20
N ILE A 561 -18.45 -22.30 18.11
CA ILE A 561 -19.61 -22.48 17.23
C ILE A 561 -19.30 -21.82 15.89
N TRP A 562 -19.36 -22.62 14.83
CA TRP A 562 -19.21 -22.17 13.44
C TRP A 562 -20.54 -21.72 12.84
N VAL A 563 -20.50 -20.90 11.78
CA VAL A 563 -21.70 -20.38 11.07
C VAL A 563 -22.72 -21.46 10.64
N ASN A 564 -22.27 -22.71 10.43
CA ASN A 564 -23.12 -23.86 10.09
C ASN A 564 -23.64 -24.67 11.30
N GLY A 565 -23.46 -24.19 12.54
CA GLY A 565 -23.98 -24.82 13.76
C GLY A 565 -23.24 -26.06 14.25
N GLY A 566 -21.93 -26.17 13.96
CA GLY A 566 -21.06 -27.22 14.51
C GLY A 566 -20.17 -26.71 15.64
N THR A 567 -19.96 -27.52 16.67
CA THR A 567 -19.19 -27.21 17.90
C THR A 567 -17.91 -28.05 18.00
N LYS A 568 -16.71 -27.45 17.95
CA LYS A 568 -15.46 -28.22 18.06
C LYS A 568 -14.83 -28.15 19.45
N ALA A 569 -14.74 -29.30 20.11
CA ALA A 569 -14.08 -29.49 21.40
C ALA A 569 -12.62 -29.01 21.45
N GLY A 570 -12.26 -28.38 22.57
CA GLY A 570 -10.88 -28.05 22.92
C GLY A 570 -10.05 -29.33 23.18
N ARG A 571 -8.76 -29.30 22.80
CA ARG A 571 -7.91 -30.50 22.75
C ARG A 571 -7.31 -30.88 24.11
N THR A 572 -8.14 -31.24 25.08
CA THR A 572 -7.68 -31.79 26.36
C THR A 572 -7.36 -33.28 26.21
N ILE A 573 -6.07 -33.62 26.18
CA ILE A 573 -5.61 -35.02 26.15
C ILE A 573 -5.60 -35.56 27.58
N LEU A 574 -6.76 -36.02 28.08
CA LEU A 574 -6.94 -37.08 29.08
C LEU A 574 -8.46 -37.35 29.21
N SER A 575 -8.85 -38.59 29.55
CA SER A 575 -10.26 -39.04 29.67
C SER A 575 -11.04 -39.30 28.36
N PHE A 576 -10.56 -40.24 27.54
CA PHE A 576 -11.41 -40.94 26.54
C PHE A 576 -11.15 -42.46 26.51
N LEU A 577 -11.13 -43.06 27.71
CA LEU A 577 -11.30 -44.50 27.93
C LEU A 577 -12.44 -44.66 28.95
N LEU A 578 -13.27 -45.70 28.76
CA LEU A 578 -14.43 -46.04 29.61
C LEU A 578 -15.60 -45.05 29.59
N TYR A 579 -16.29 -44.96 28.45
CA TYR A 579 -17.60 -45.62 28.30
C TYR A 579 -18.02 -45.65 26.82
N PHE A 580 -18.64 -46.76 26.39
CA PHE A 580 -19.17 -46.94 25.03
C PHE A 580 -20.70 -47.03 25.14
N ASP A 581 -21.42 -46.21 24.38
CA ASP A 581 -22.85 -46.40 24.12
C ASP A 581 -23.19 -45.92 22.70
N PHE A 582 -24.18 -46.54 22.04
CA PHE A 582 -24.16 -46.71 20.58
C PHE A 582 -25.47 -46.33 19.85
N THR A 583 -26.21 -45.34 20.34
CA THR A 583 -27.55 -44.98 19.77
C THR A 583 -27.81 -43.49 19.51
N THR A 584 -26.79 -42.71 19.13
CA THR A 584 -27.00 -41.35 18.55
C THR A 584 -26.17 -41.11 17.30
N PRO A 585 -26.73 -40.54 16.21
CA PRO A 585 -25.96 -40.20 15.03
C PRO A 585 -25.00 -39.04 15.34
N PHE A 586 -23.69 -39.32 15.35
CA PHE A 586 -22.66 -38.30 15.50
C PHE A 586 -22.78 -37.25 14.38
N ARG A 587 -23.27 -36.06 14.72
CA ARG A 587 -23.37 -34.92 13.81
C ARG A 587 -21.98 -34.36 13.54
N ASN A 588 -21.26 -35.00 12.61
CA ASN A 588 -19.84 -34.75 12.33
C ASN A 588 -19.50 -33.25 12.24
N VAL A 589 -18.80 -32.77 13.26
CA VAL A 589 -18.41 -31.36 13.40
C VAL A 589 -17.31 -31.06 12.39
N LYS A 590 -17.65 -30.28 11.37
CA LYS A 590 -16.71 -29.82 10.35
C LYS A 590 -16.46 -28.32 10.52
N VAL A 591 -15.21 -27.95 10.76
CA VAL A 591 -14.74 -26.55 10.61
C VAL A 591 -15.01 -26.13 9.16
N PRO A 592 -15.52 -24.92 8.88
CA PRO A 592 -15.75 -24.47 7.51
C PRO A 592 -14.46 -24.59 6.67
N GLY A 593 -14.54 -25.20 5.49
CA GLY A 593 -13.42 -25.21 4.55
C GLY A 593 -13.28 -23.85 3.88
N SER A 594 -12.06 -23.31 3.82
CA SER A 594 -11.76 -22.06 3.11
C SER A 594 -10.38 -22.18 2.44
N VAL A 595 -10.37 -22.91 1.33
CA VAL A 595 -9.22 -23.21 0.47
C VAL A 595 -9.61 -22.89 -0.98
N CYS A 596 -8.64 -22.60 -1.85
CA CYS A 596 -8.91 -22.31 -3.27
C CYS A 596 -9.00 -23.60 -4.10
N SER A 597 -8.13 -24.55 -3.78
CA SER A 597 -8.11 -25.93 -4.28
C SER A 597 -8.06 -26.88 -3.08
N ASP A 598 -8.69 -28.04 -3.20
CA ASP A 598 -8.54 -29.13 -2.23
C ASP A 598 -7.11 -29.71 -2.22
N SER A 599 -6.76 -30.51 -1.21
CA SER A 599 -5.47 -31.20 -1.18
C SER A 599 -5.41 -32.29 -2.25
N CYS A 600 -4.31 -32.31 -3.01
CA CYS A 600 -4.11 -33.26 -4.10
C CYS A 600 -3.86 -34.69 -3.57
N PRO A 601 -4.53 -35.72 -4.12
CA PRO A 601 -4.33 -37.10 -3.69
C PRO A 601 -2.96 -37.65 -4.18
N PRO A 602 -2.43 -38.70 -3.51
CA PRO A 602 -1.35 -39.52 -4.08
C PRO A 602 -1.68 -39.96 -5.51
N GLY A 603 -0.66 -40.08 -6.37
CA GLY A 603 -0.82 -40.24 -7.81
C GLY A 603 -0.85 -38.93 -8.61
N THR A 604 -1.00 -37.79 -7.92
CA THR A 604 -1.02 -36.45 -8.53
C THR A 604 0.02 -35.52 -7.92
N ARG A 605 0.30 -34.42 -8.63
CA ARG A 605 1.14 -33.31 -8.21
C ARG A 605 0.44 -31.97 -8.45
N LYS A 606 0.83 -30.93 -7.70
CA LYS A 606 0.30 -29.57 -7.84
C LYS A 606 0.83 -28.88 -9.10
N VAL A 607 -0.07 -28.31 -9.89
CA VAL A 607 0.26 -27.40 -11.01
C VAL A 607 -0.39 -26.05 -10.76
N LEU A 608 0.41 -24.99 -10.60
CA LEU A 608 -0.09 -23.66 -10.26
C LEU A 608 -0.94 -23.06 -11.40
N LEU A 609 -2.13 -22.56 -11.06
CA LEU A 609 -3.04 -21.94 -12.03
C LEU A 609 -2.52 -20.58 -12.48
N LYS A 610 -2.19 -20.45 -13.78
CA LYS A 610 -1.58 -19.24 -14.35
C LYS A 610 -2.49 -18.02 -14.19
N GLY A 611 -2.06 -17.08 -13.34
CA GLY A 611 -2.81 -15.85 -13.02
C GLY A 611 -3.65 -15.93 -11.74
N LYS A 612 -3.57 -17.03 -10.98
CA LYS A 612 -4.14 -17.16 -9.63
C LYS A 612 -3.02 -17.17 -8.56
N PRO A 613 -3.33 -16.91 -7.27
CA PRO A 613 -2.37 -17.03 -6.17
C PRO A 613 -1.90 -18.47 -5.92
N VAL A 614 -0.78 -18.64 -5.21
CA VAL A 614 -0.10 -19.94 -5.00
C VAL A 614 -0.96 -21.01 -4.31
N CYS A 615 -2.01 -20.62 -3.58
CA CYS A 615 -2.95 -21.54 -2.93
C CYS A 615 -3.97 -22.15 -3.93
N CYS A 616 -3.98 -21.70 -5.19
CA CYS A 616 -4.85 -22.18 -6.26
C CYS A 616 -4.02 -22.99 -7.28
N TYR A 617 -4.25 -24.29 -7.33
CA TYR A 617 -3.55 -25.23 -8.19
C TYR A 617 -4.48 -26.33 -8.69
N ASP A 618 -4.16 -26.91 -9.84
CA ASP A 618 -4.80 -28.15 -10.31
C ASP A 618 -3.98 -29.35 -9.83
N CYS A 619 -4.66 -30.47 -9.56
CA CYS A 619 -4.04 -31.74 -9.21
C CYS A 619 -3.89 -32.61 -10.46
N VAL A 620 -2.69 -32.59 -11.06
CA VAL A 620 -2.42 -33.28 -12.33
C VAL A 620 -1.75 -34.62 -12.04
N THR A 621 -2.20 -35.70 -12.69
CA THR A 621 -1.60 -37.04 -12.56
C THR A 621 -0.12 -37.05 -12.99
N CYS A 622 0.70 -37.88 -12.35
CA CYS A 622 2.10 -38.06 -12.74
C CYS A 622 2.27 -38.54 -14.19
N ALA A 623 3.46 -38.34 -14.77
CA ALA A 623 3.75 -38.82 -16.13
C ALA A 623 3.84 -40.36 -16.20
N GLU A 624 4.08 -40.93 -17.38
CA GLU A 624 4.40 -42.36 -17.49
C GLU A 624 5.79 -42.65 -16.92
N GLY A 625 5.90 -43.69 -16.10
CA GLY A 625 7.13 -44.02 -15.37
C GLY A 625 7.31 -43.30 -14.02
N GLU A 626 6.43 -42.36 -13.67
CA GLU A 626 6.49 -41.56 -12.43
C GLU A 626 5.38 -41.88 -11.43
N ILE A 627 5.65 -41.65 -10.14
CA ILE A 627 4.69 -41.77 -9.03
C ILE A 627 4.73 -40.59 -8.05
N SER A 628 3.63 -40.40 -7.32
CA SER A 628 3.52 -39.48 -6.17
C SER A 628 2.91 -40.26 -4.99
N ASN A 629 3.71 -40.54 -3.95
CA ASN A 629 3.30 -41.37 -2.81
C ASN A 629 2.64 -40.56 -1.67
N THR A 630 2.88 -39.25 -1.62
CA THR A 630 2.31 -38.33 -0.61
C THR A 630 1.23 -37.43 -1.21
N SER A 631 0.17 -37.19 -0.45
CA SER A 631 -0.78 -36.12 -0.76
C SER A 631 -0.07 -34.75 -0.82
N ASP A 632 -0.60 -33.86 -1.64
CA ASP A 632 -0.12 -32.48 -1.81
C ASP A 632 1.33 -32.32 -2.34
N SER A 633 1.91 -33.35 -2.96
CA SER A 633 3.25 -33.24 -3.57
C SER A 633 3.34 -32.14 -4.64
N SER A 634 4.46 -31.41 -4.64
CA SER A 634 4.77 -30.41 -5.67
C SER A 634 5.24 -31.03 -6.98
N ASP A 635 5.78 -32.25 -6.96
CA ASP A 635 6.24 -32.94 -8.16
C ASP A 635 6.15 -34.47 -8.04
N CYS A 636 6.41 -35.19 -9.13
CA CYS A 636 6.43 -36.65 -9.15
C CYS A 636 7.86 -37.23 -9.20
N SER A 637 8.02 -38.46 -8.73
CA SER A 637 9.31 -39.17 -8.66
C SER A 637 9.33 -40.37 -9.61
N PRO A 638 10.40 -40.60 -10.39
CA PRO A 638 10.47 -41.72 -11.32
C PRO A 638 10.67 -43.07 -10.61
N CYS A 639 10.02 -44.13 -11.11
CA CYS A 639 10.23 -45.49 -10.62
C CYS A 639 11.63 -46.03 -10.99
N PRO A 640 12.25 -46.90 -10.16
CA PRO A 640 13.48 -47.62 -10.50
C PRO A 640 13.33 -48.48 -11.76
N LYS A 641 14.43 -48.74 -12.47
CA LYS A 641 14.42 -49.32 -13.83
C LYS A 641 13.72 -50.69 -13.94
N GLU A 642 13.79 -51.54 -12.92
CA GLU A 642 13.09 -52.84 -12.88
C GLU A 642 11.56 -52.73 -12.64
N PHE A 643 11.07 -51.56 -12.24
CA PHE A 643 9.70 -51.32 -11.81
C PHE A 643 8.96 -50.35 -12.76
N TRP A 644 7.64 -50.26 -12.57
CA TRP A 644 6.71 -49.44 -13.33
C TRP A 644 5.58 -48.93 -12.41
N PRO A 645 5.01 -47.72 -12.61
CA PRO A 645 3.87 -47.26 -11.82
C PRO A 645 2.66 -48.21 -11.89
N ASN A 646 1.91 -48.30 -10.79
CA ASN A 646 0.54 -48.82 -10.81
C ASN A 646 -0.41 -47.84 -11.53
N ALA A 647 -1.63 -48.29 -11.86
CA ALA A 647 -2.62 -47.47 -12.58
C ALA A 647 -2.98 -46.15 -11.87
N GLU A 648 -2.89 -46.12 -10.54
CA GLU A 648 -3.14 -44.95 -9.69
C GLU A 648 -1.91 -44.04 -9.54
N LYS A 649 -0.74 -44.46 -10.04
CA LYS A 649 0.56 -43.78 -9.96
C LYS A 649 1.00 -43.38 -8.54
N ASN A 650 0.58 -44.14 -7.53
CA ASN A 650 0.98 -43.94 -6.14
C ASN A 650 2.09 -44.92 -5.67
N MET A 651 2.36 -45.99 -6.43
CA MET A 651 3.34 -47.02 -6.07
C MET A 651 3.98 -47.68 -7.31
N CYS A 652 5.23 -48.12 -7.19
CA CYS A 652 5.95 -48.86 -8.24
C CYS A 652 5.80 -50.39 -8.07
N LEU A 653 5.56 -51.11 -9.16
CA LEU A 653 5.39 -52.58 -9.26
C LEU A 653 6.42 -53.19 -10.24
N PRO A 654 6.86 -54.46 -10.09
CA PRO A 654 7.83 -55.07 -11.00
C PRO A 654 7.33 -55.17 -12.45
N LYS A 655 8.22 -54.98 -13.44
CA LYS A 655 7.87 -55.10 -14.86
C LYS A 655 7.61 -56.55 -15.30
N PRO A 656 6.60 -56.81 -16.14
CA PRO A 656 6.44 -58.09 -16.81
C PRO A 656 7.52 -58.28 -17.89
N VAL A 657 7.80 -59.55 -18.26
CA VAL A 657 8.77 -59.91 -19.30
C VAL A 657 8.04 -60.63 -20.44
N GLU A 658 7.98 -60.00 -21.60
CA GLU A 658 7.40 -60.57 -22.82
C GLU A 658 8.41 -61.46 -23.56
N PHE A 659 7.93 -62.53 -24.19
CA PHE A 659 8.70 -63.41 -25.06
C PHE A 659 7.77 -64.11 -26.04
N LEU A 660 8.21 -64.32 -27.29
CA LEU A 660 7.41 -65.01 -28.31
C LEU A 660 7.15 -66.47 -27.91
N SER A 661 5.89 -66.82 -27.68
CA SER A 661 5.46 -68.15 -27.23
C SER A 661 5.16 -69.09 -28.40
N PHE A 662 5.41 -70.40 -28.21
CA PHE A 662 4.96 -71.44 -29.15
C PHE A 662 3.43 -71.53 -29.28
N HIS A 663 2.68 -70.95 -28.35
CA HIS A 663 1.21 -70.92 -28.35
C HIS A 663 0.61 -69.64 -28.94
N GLU A 664 1.44 -68.63 -29.26
CA GLU A 664 0.99 -67.41 -29.91
C GLU A 664 0.89 -67.59 -31.42
N VAL A 665 -0.06 -66.89 -32.05
CA VAL A 665 -0.36 -67.02 -33.50
C VAL A 665 0.90 -66.88 -34.37
N LEU A 666 1.76 -65.91 -34.09
CA LEU A 666 3.01 -65.71 -34.82
C LEU A 666 4.01 -66.86 -34.59
N GLY A 667 4.12 -67.38 -33.36
CA GLY A 667 4.98 -68.52 -33.03
C GLY A 667 4.51 -69.81 -33.71
N ILE A 668 3.20 -70.05 -33.76
CA ILE A 668 2.58 -71.19 -34.47
C ILE A 668 2.86 -71.11 -35.97
N ILE A 669 2.66 -69.94 -36.59
CA ILE A 669 2.93 -69.71 -38.02
C ILE A 669 4.41 -69.96 -38.33
N LEU A 670 5.33 -69.33 -37.59
CA LEU A 670 6.77 -69.47 -37.81
C LEU A 670 7.25 -70.92 -37.61
N THR A 671 6.74 -71.62 -36.59
CA THR A 671 7.02 -73.04 -36.36
C THR A 671 6.57 -73.89 -37.53
N SER A 672 5.34 -73.67 -38.02
CA SER A 672 4.74 -74.45 -39.12
C SER A 672 5.50 -74.28 -40.43
N PHE A 673 5.85 -73.03 -40.80
CA PHE A 673 6.67 -72.75 -41.99
C PHE A 673 8.08 -73.35 -41.88
N SER A 674 8.69 -73.28 -40.70
CA SER A 674 10.04 -73.79 -40.44
C SER A 674 10.11 -75.32 -40.61
N VAL A 675 9.18 -76.05 -39.98
CA VAL A 675 9.09 -77.52 -40.13
C VAL A 675 8.73 -77.90 -41.57
N GLY A 676 7.79 -77.19 -42.21
CA GLY A 676 7.42 -77.43 -43.62
C GLY A 676 8.59 -77.25 -44.59
N GLY A 677 9.40 -76.20 -44.42
CA GLY A 677 10.60 -75.95 -45.23
C GLY A 677 11.70 -77.00 -45.03
N ALA A 678 11.91 -77.44 -43.79
CA ALA A 678 12.83 -78.54 -43.48
C ALA A 678 12.37 -79.85 -44.17
N CYS A 679 11.08 -80.21 -44.09
CA CYS A 679 10.53 -81.38 -44.77
C CYS A 679 10.68 -81.28 -46.30
N LEU A 680 10.38 -80.13 -46.91
CA LEU A 680 10.46 -79.93 -48.35
C LEU A 680 11.90 -80.02 -48.88
N THR A 681 12.87 -79.47 -48.14
CA THR A 681 14.31 -79.57 -48.49
C THR A 681 14.83 -81.00 -48.38
N ILE A 682 14.42 -81.75 -47.36
CA ILE A 682 14.75 -83.18 -47.22
C ILE A 682 14.16 -84.01 -48.38
N VAL A 683 12.88 -83.83 -48.72
CA VAL A 683 12.25 -84.53 -49.86
C VAL A 683 12.97 -84.18 -51.17
N THR A 684 13.34 -82.92 -51.38
CA THR A 684 14.12 -82.49 -52.55
C THR A 684 15.49 -83.18 -52.59
N ALA A 685 16.19 -83.29 -51.46
CA ALA A 685 17.47 -84.00 -51.37
C ALA A 685 17.35 -85.50 -51.68
N ILE A 686 16.27 -86.16 -51.25
CA ILE A 686 15.97 -87.57 -51.57
C ILE A 686 15.76 -87.74 -53.08
N VAL A 687 14.98 -86.87 -53.72
CA VAL A 687 14.76 -86.90 -55.18
C VAL A 687 16.06 -86.67 -55.96
N PHE A 688 16.88 -85.69 -55.54
CA PHE A 688 18.21 -85.46 -56.13
C PHE A 688 19.15 -86.67 -55.96
N PHE A 689 19.08 -87.36 -54.81
CA PHE A 689 19.89 -88.56 -54.54
C PHE A 689 19.48 -89.75 -55.43
N GLN A 690 18.17 -89.99 -55.58
CA GLN A 690 17.64 -91.05 -56.45
C GLN A 690 17.97 -90.79 -57.94
N HIS A 691 17.87 -89.54 -58.41
CA HIS A 691 18.14 -89.18 -59.81
C HIS A 691 19.57 -88.66 -60.07
N ARG A 692 20.53 -88.94 -59.18
CA ARG A 692 21.94 -88.45 -59.24
C ARG A 692 22.69 -88.79 -60.53
N ALA A 693 22.26 -89.82 -61.27
CA ALA A 693 22.86 -90.23 -62.54
C ALA A 693 22.36 -89.45 -63.76
N SER A 694 21.33 -88.60 -63.61
CA SER A 694 20.75 -87.83 -64.70
C SER A 694 21.69 -86.73 -65.22
N ALA A 695 21.67 -86.48 -66.53
CA ALA A 695 22.53 -85.48 -67.17
C ALA A 695 22.33 -84.05 -66.59
N ILE A 696 21.10 -83.71 -66.20
CA ILE A 696 20.74 -82.39 -65.64
C ILE A 696 21.38 -82.18 -64.27
N VAL A 697 21.31 -83.17 -63.37
CA VAL A 697 21.94 -83.08 -62.03
C VAL A 697 23.47 -83.10 -62.18
N ARG A 698 24.01 -83.91 -63.10
CA ARG A 698 25.46 -84.03 -63.33
C ARG A 698 26.09 -82.78 -63.94
N ALA A 699 25.35 -82.03 -64.77
CA ALA A 699 25.79 -80.75 -65.33
C ALA A 699 25.81 -79.61 -64.27
N ASN A 700 25.11 -79.76 -63.15
CA ASN A 700 24.92 -78.71 -62.13
C ASN A 700 25.66 -79.01 -60.81
N ASN A 701 26.85 -79.63 -60.90
CA ASN A 701 27.77 -79.98 -59.81
C ASN A 701 27.08 -80.58 -58.57
N SER A 702 27.01 -81.91 -58.52
CA SER A 702 26.26 -82.68 -57.51
C SER A 702 26.66 -82.35 -56.08
N GLU A 703 27.95 -82.25 -55.78
CA GLU A 703 28.45 -82.12 -54.40
C GLU A 703 28.04 -80.78 -53.77
N LEU A 704 28.21 -79.68 -54.51
CA LEU A 704 27.72 -78.35 -54.11
C LEU A 704 26.18 -78.28 -54.00
N SER A 705 25.47 -79.14 -54.74
CA SER A 705 24.00 -79.21 -54.69
C SER A 705 23.49 -79.92 -53.44
N PHE A 706 24.13 -81.03 -53.04
CA PHE A 706 23.77 -81.74 -51.81
C PHE A 706 24.15 -80.95 -50.55
N LEU A 707 25.33 -80.31 -50.54
CA LEU A 707 25.76 -79.44 -49.43
C LEU A 707 24.81 -78.24 -49.25
N LEU A 708 24.36 -77.62 -50.35
CA LEU A 708 23.36 -76.55 -50.30
C LEU A 708 22.03 -77.02 -49.70
N LEU A 709 21.50 -78.17 -50.14
CA LEU A 709 20.24 -78.71 -49.63
C LEU A 709 20.32 -79.08 -48.13
N PHE A 710 21.42 -79.70 -47.70
CA PHE A 710 21.68 -79.96 -46.28
C PHE A 710 21.73 -78.67 -45.45
N SER A 711 22.42 -77.64 -45.95
CA SER A 711 22.49 -76.34 -45.29
C SER A 711 21.12 -75.67 -45.16
N LEU A 712 20.30 -75.73 -46.20
CA LEU A 712 18.95 -75.17 -46.20
C LEU A 712 18.04 -75.86 -45.17
N THR A 713 18.13 -77.19 -45.03
CA THR A 713 17.41 -77.92 -43.98
C THR A 713 17.82 -77.44 -42.58
N LEU A 714 19.12 -77.24 -42.32
CA LEU A 714 19.59 -76.73 -41.03
C LEU A 714 19.17 -75.26 -40.79
N CYS A 715 19.19 -74.41 -41.81
CA CYS A 715 18.67 -73.04 -41.72
C CYS A 715 17.18 -73.01 -41.31
N PHE A 716 16.35 -73.89 -41.89
CA PHE A 716 14.93 -74.01 -41.53
C PHE A 716 14.69 -74.56 -40.12
N LEU A 717 15.62 -75.36 -39.56
CA LEU A 717 15.51 -75.82 -38.17
C LEU A 717 16.06 -74.80 -37.16
N CYS A 718 16.98 -73.93 -37.56
CA CYS A 718 17.61 -72.95 -36.68
C CYS A 718 16.61 -71.88 -36.16
N SER A 719 15.61 -71.50 -36.95
CA SER A 719 14.57 -70.52 -36.56
C SER A 719 13.81 -70.94 -35.29
N LEU A 720 13.57 -72.24 -35.10
CA LEU A 720 12.86 -72.79 -33.94
C LEU A 720 13.56 -72.47 -32.61
N THR A 721 14.88 -72.27 -32.62
CA THR A 721 15.67 -71.95 -31.42
C THR A 721 15.36 -70.57 -30.84
N PHE A 722 14.78 -69.66 -31.65
CA PHE A 722 14.44 -68.28 -31.27
C PHE A 722 13.07 -68.15 -30.58
N ILE A 723 12.21 -69.17 -30.70
CA ILE A 723 10.86 -69.19 -30.11
C ILE A 723 10.96 -69.75 -28.67
N GLY A 724 10.09 -69.26 -27.77
CA GLY A 724 10.07 -69.63 -26.36
C GLY A 724 10.95 -68.76 -25.47
N ARG A 725 10.70 -68.85 -24.16
CA ARG A 725 11.32 -68.03 -23.11
C ARG A 725 12.84 -68.18 -23.14
N PRO A 726 13.63 -67.08 -23.19
CA PRO A 726 15.08 -67.17 -23.19
C PRO A 726 15.59 -67.77 -21.87
N SER A 727 16.54 -68.69 -22.02
CA SER A 727 17.43 -69.20 -20.98
C SER A 727 18.87 -69.03 -21.45
N ASP A 728 19.85 -69.09 -20.56
CA ASP A 728 21.26 -68.84 -20.89
C ASP A 728 21.74 -69.75 -22.04
N TRP A 729 21.42 -71.05 -21.96
CA TRP A 729 21.67 -72.04 -23.00
C TRP A 729 20.98 -71.73 -24.33
N SER A 730 19.71 -71.28 -24.30
CA SER A 730 18.99 -70.88 -25.53
C SER A 730 19.60 -69.63 -26.15
N CYS A 731 20.00 -68.64 -25.34
CA CYS A 731 20.63 -67.41 -25.81
C CYS A 731 21.97 -67.69 -26.50
N MET A 732 22.85 -68.49 -25.88
CA MET A 732 24.11 -68.89 -26.51
C MET A 732 23.89 -69.66 -27.82
N LEU A 733 22.98 -70.65 -27.81
CA LEU A 733 22.75 -71.53 -28.96
C LEU A 733 22.13 -70.80 -30.17
N ARG A 734 21.23 -69.84 -29.95
CA ARG A 734 20.62 -68.99 -30.99
C ARG A 734 21.68 -68.32 -31.88
N HIS A 735 22.70 -67.69 -31.27
CA HIS A 735 23.74 -66.97 -32.02
C HIS A 735 24.72 -67.92 -32.74
N THR A 736 25.17 -68.99 -32.07
CA THR A 736 26.14 -69.93 -32.67
C THR A 736 25.53 -70.75 -33.82
N ALA A 737 24.30 -71.25 -33.66
CA ALA A 737 23.65 -72.06 -34.69
C ALA A 737 23.42 -71.26 -35.97
N PHE A 738 22.81 -70.07 -35.85
CA PHE A 738 22.46 -69.22 -37.00
C PHE A 738 23.68 -68.84 -37.84
N GLY A 739 24.77 -68.41 -37.20
CA GLY A 739 25.99 -68.02 -37.90
C GLY A 739 26.61 -69.15 -38.73
N ILE A 740 26.66 -70.36 -38.17
CA ILE A 740 27.25 -71.53 -38.85
C ILE A 740 26.38 -71.95 -40.05
N THR A 741 25.06 -72.08 -39.88
CA THR A 741 24.17 -72.54 -40.96
C THR A 741 24.05 -71.51 -42.09
N PHE A 742 24.01 -70.22 -41.76
CA PHE A 742 23.88 -69.14 -42.73
C PHE A 742 25.12 -68.98 -43.61
N VAL A 743 26.32 -69.02 -43.02
CA VAL A 743 27.59 -68.94 -43.76
C VAL A 743 27.73 -70.13 -44.70
N LEU A 744 27.48 -71.36 -44.23
CA LEU A 744 27.58 -72.57 -45.06
C LEU A 744 26.62 -72.51 -46.26
N CYS A 745 25.41 -71.98 -46.05
CA CYS A 745 24.43 -71.79 -47.12
C CYS A 745 24.89 -70.76 -48.16
N ILE A 746 25.36 -69.58 -47.73
CA ILE A 746 25.81 -68.53 -48.65
C ILE A 746 27.06 -68.93 -49.41
N SER A 747 28.03 -69.62 -48.79
CA SER A 747 29.20 -70.14 -49.51
C SER A 747 28.81 -71.10 -50.64
N CYS A 748 27.82 -71.96 -50.43
CA CYS A 748 27.32 -72.87 -51.48
C CYS A 748 26.58 -72.13 -52.61
N VAL A 749 25.81 -71.07 -52.29
CA VAL A 749 25.13 -70.24 -53.32
C VAL A 749 26.14 -69.41 -54.11
N LEU A 750 27.03 -68.67 -53.43
CA LEU A 750 28.03 -67.81 -54.06
C LEU A 750 28.96 -68.59 -55.01
N GLY A 751 29.34 -69.82 -54.61
CA GLY A 751 30.10 -70.74 -55.47
C GLY A 751 29.38 -71.12 -56.76
N LYS A 752 28.05 -71.12 -56.80
CA LYS A 752 27.26 -71.27 -58.04
C LYS A 752 27.08 -69.94 -58.78
N THR A 753 26.85 -68.83 -58.07
CA THR A 753 26.57 -67.53 -58.70
C THR A 753 27.79 -66.95 -59.44
N ILE A 754 29.01 -67.13 -58.93
CA ILE A 754 30.24 -66.65 -59.60
C ILE A 754 30.44 -67.35 -60.95
N VAL A 755 30.12 -68.65 -61.04
CA VAL A 755 30.18 -69.44 -62.29
C VAL A 755 29.21 -68.92 -63.35
N VAL A 756 28.12 -68.25 -62.95
CA VAL A 756 27.12 -67.66 -63.86
C VAL A 756 27.44 -66.18 -64.17
N LEU A 757 27.93 -65.41 -63.20
CA LEU A 757 28.18 -63.97 -63.37
C LEU A 757 29.31 -63.64 -64.35
N MET A 758 30.27 -64.54 -64.55
CA MET A 758 31.28 -64.37 -65.61
C MET A 758 30.71 -64.36 -67.03
N ALA A 759 29.45 -64.76 -67.25
CA ALA A 759 28.84 -64.83 -68.58
C ALA A 759 28.13 -63.55 -69.06
N PHE A 760 27.77 -62.59 -68.18
CA PHE A 760 26.91 -61.44 -68.59
C PHE A 760 27.06 -60.15 -67.74
N LYS A 761 27.63 -59.04 -68.31
CA LYS A 761 27.01 -57.67 -68.40
C LYS A 761 27.93 -56.47 -68.75
N ALA A 762 27.33 -55.40 -69.34
CA ALA A 762 27.79 -53.97 -69.44
C ALA A 762 26.63 -52.96 -69.82
N THR A 763 26.70 -51.62 -69.52
CA THR A 763 25.90 -50.39 -70.00
C THR A 763 24.50 -49.95 -69.39
N ILE A 764 23.82 -48.81 -69.76
CA ILE A 764 23.78 -47.37 -69.22
C ILE A 764 22.33 -46.65 -69.26
N PRO A 765 22.05 -45.40 -68.74
CA PRO A 765 20.68 -44.85 -68.30
C PRO A 765 20.18 -43.36 -68.68
N ASP A 766 19.21 -42.75 -67.92
CA ASP A 766 18.71 -41.30 -67.73
C ASP A 766 17.52 -40.70 -68.62
N ASP A 767 16.69 -39.59 -68.43
CA ASP A 767 16.38 -38.39 -67.52
C ASP A 767 14.87 -37.82 -67.77
N LEU A 768 14.17 -36.65 -67.50
CA LEU A 768 14.26 -35.23 -66.90
C LEU A 768 12.85 -34.43 -66.77
N LEU A 769 12.71 -33.26 -66.04
CA LEU A 769 11.72 -32.06 -66.06
C LEU A 769 10.27 -32.03 -65.37
N GLN A 770 9.40 -30.94 -65.25
CA GLN A 770 9.42 -29.51 -64.66
C GLN A 770 8.02 -28.67 -64.69
N ARG A 771 7.75 -27.61 -63.81
CA ARG A 771 6.78 -26.38 -63.86
C ARG A 771 5.31 -26.38 -63.25
N HIS A 772 4.44 -25.32 -62.97
CA HIS A 772 4.36 -23.86 -62.48
C HIS A 772 2.87 -23.23 -62.29
N GLY A 773 2.55 -22.13 -61.49
CA GLY A 773 1.31 -21.22 -61.58
C GLY A 773 0.55 -20.52 -60.31
N PRO A 774 -0.01 -19.24 -60.29
CA PRO A 774 -0.70 -18.51 -59.10
C PRO A 774 -1.89 -17.39 -59.24
N ALA A 775 -2.57 -16.81 -58.15
CA ALA A 775 -3.15 -15.38 -57.87
C ALA A 775 -4.55 -15.04 -57.08
N GLY A 776 -4.79 -13.86 -56.36
CA GLY A 776 -6.14 -13.18 -55.92
C GLY A 776 -6.39 -12.30 -54.56
N PRO A 777 -7.20 -11.14 -54.41
CA PRO A 777 -7.31 -10.17 -53.18
C PRO A 777 -8.64 -9.31 -52.72
N GLU A 778 -8.60 -8.35 -51.69
CA GLU A 778 -9.48 -7.11 -51.22
C GLU A 778 -10.22 -7.01 -49.76
N THR A 779 -10.97 -6.00 -49.12
CA THR A 779 -11.02 -4.48 -48.66
C THR A 779 -12.17 -4.20 -47.53
N GLY A 780 -12.64 -3.11 -46.77
CA GLY A 780 -12.54 -1.62 -46.29
C GLY A 780 -13.82 -1.12 -45.39
N ASP A 781 -14.19 0.02 -44.64
CA ASP A 781 -13.72 1.32 -43.92
C ASP A 781 -14.66 1.96 -42.71
N LYS A 782 -15.03 3.31 -42.49
CA LYS A 782 -15.33 4.06 -41.14
C LYS A 782 -16.46 5.22 -40.93
N VAL A 783 -16.57 5.94 -39.72
CA VAL A 783 -17.13 7.36 -39.27
C VAL A 783 -18.34 7.47 -38.22
N GLY A 784 -18.77 8.49 -37.33
CA GLY A 784 -18.40 9.85 -36.69
C GLY A 784 -19.55 10.65 -35.81
N ILE A 785 -19.31 11.60 -34.81
CA ILE A 785 -20.29 12.22 -33.75
C ILE A 785 -20.09 13.78 -33.25
N ARG A 786 -20.87 14.43 -32.28
CA ARG A 786 -20.90 15.91 -31.76
C ARG A 786 -21.36 16.28 -30.26
N ASP A 787 -21.35 17.58 -29.79
CA ASP A 787 -21.44 18.23 -28.39
C ASP A 787 -22.61 19.24 -27.97
N LEU A 788 -22.70 19.76 -26.68
CA LEU A 788 -23.29 21.08 -26.18
C LEU A 788 -23.13 21.47 -24.63
N SER A 789 -23.46 22.72 -24.15
CA SER A 789 -23.38 23.30 -22.73
C SER A 789 -24.31 24.56 -22.50
N ASP A 790 -24.47 25.41 -21.42
CA ASP A 790 -23.91 25.79 -20.05
C ASP A 790 -25.06 26.51 -19.17
N ALA A 791 -25.08 27.40 -18.10
CA ALA A 791 -24.24 28.23 -17.16
C ALA A 791 -25.08 28.84 -15.93
N GLY A 792 -24.53 29.62 -14.93
CA GLY A 792 -25.29 30.43 -13.88
C GLY A 792 -24.52 31.00 -12.60
N ASN A 793 -24.96 32.08 -11.88
CA ASN A 793 -24.18 32.79 -10.78
C ASN A 793 -24.94 33.80 -9.81
N ALA A 794 -24.47 34.08 -8.54
CA ALA A 794 -24.74 35.29 -7.64
C ALA A 794 -24.08 35.23 -6.21
N THR A 795 -23.83 36.35 -5.46
CA THR A 795 -23.18 36.40 -4.09
C THR A 795 -23.51 37.65 -3.19
N ASP A 796 -23.26 37.62 -1.86
CA ASP A 796 -23.33 38.78 -0.91
C ASP A 796 -22.08 38.89 0.05
N SER A 797 -22.03 39.85 0.99
CA SER A 797 -20.78 40.41 1.60
C SER A 797 -20.50 40.16 3.11
N VAL A 798 -19.21 40.19 3.51
CA VAL A 798 -18.68 39.72 4.83
C VAL A 798 -17.47 40.59 5.33
N LYS A 799 -17.11 40.51 6.63
CA LYS A 799 -15.90 41.12 7.28
C LYS A 799 -14.76 40.09 7.48
N CYS A 800 -13.48 40.54 7.53
CA CYS A 800 -12.31 39.63 7.46
C CYS A 800 -11.17 39.98 8.42
N MET A 801 -10.33 38.98 8.76
CA MET A 801 -9.09 39.10 9.54
C MET A 801 -8.02 38.14 8.98
N LEU A 802 -6.73 38.49 9.08
CA LEU A 802 -5.61 37.68 8.57
C LEU A 802 -5.35 36.44 9.44
N ARG A 803 -5.33 35.23 8.86
CA ARG A 803 -5.04 33.97 9.56
C ARG A 803 -3.56 33.59 9.52
N GLY A 804 -2.70 34.34 10.22
CA GLY A 804 -1.29 34.00 10.43
C GLY A 804 -0.32 35.17 10.27
N THR A 805 0.92 35.00 10.72
CA THR A 805 1.99 35.99 10.52
C THR A 805 2.49 35.97 9.07
N PRO A 806 2.57 37.12 8.38
CA PRO A 806 3.11 37.18 7.03
C PRO A 806 4.61 36.88 7.01
N ARG A 807 5.07 36.15 5.98
CA ARG A 807 6.48 35.93 5.66
C ARG A 807 6.75 36.71 4.37
N PRO A 808 7.89 37.41 4.23
CA PRO A 808 8.25 38.05 2.98
C PRO A 808 8.19 37.05 1.81
N ALA A 809 7.62 37.49 0.68
CA ALA A 809 7.75 36.78 -0.58
C ALA A 809 9.19 36.95 -1.10
N ALA A 810 9.77 35.88 -1.63
CA ALA A 810 11.11 35.89 -2.21
C ALA A 810 11.18 36.70 -3.52
N PHE A 811 10.06 36.75 -4.24
CA PHE A 811 9.79 37.70 -5.32
C PHE A 811 8.34 38.17 -5.22
N THR A 812 8.08 39.46 -5.40
CA THR A 812 6.73 40.02 -5.44
C THR A 812 6.62 41.07 -6.54
N ARG A 813 5.46 41.15 -7.18
CA ARG A 813 5.09 42.20 -8.14
C ARG A 813 3.59 42.39 -8.11
N ASP A 814 3.13 43.62 -7.98
CA ASP A 814 1.71 43.95 -8.04
C ASP A 814 1.17 43.90 -9.48
N GLY A 815 -0.14 43.67 -9.58
CA GLY A 815 -0.90 43.65 -10.83
C GLY A 815 -2.39 43.43 -10.56
N ASP A 816 -3.22 43.55 -11.59
CA ASP A 816 -4.69 43.49 -11.49
C ASP A 816 -5.20 42.13 -10.99
N TYR A 817 -4.50 41.05 -11.36
CA TYR A 817 -4.72 39.71 -10.80
C TYR A 817 -3.42 39.13 -10.27
N LEU A 818 -3.45 38.59 -9.06
CA LEU A 818 -2.26 38.15 -8.34
C LEU A 818 -2.18 36.61 -8.32
N ILE A 819 -1.05 36.02 -8.73
CA ILE A 819 -0.85 34.56 -8.68
C ILE A 819 0.23 34.15 -7.67
N GLY A 820 -0.06 33.12 -6.87
CA GLY A 820 0.89 32.56 -5.92
C GLY A 820 1.87 31.63 -6.61
N GLY A 821 3.13 31.63 -6.20
CA GLY A 821 4.15 30.67 -6.61
C GLY A 821 4.81 30.04 -5.38
N VAL A 822 4.91 28.72 -5.33
CA VAL A 822 5.57 28.02 -4.22
C VAL A 822 6.51 26.94 -4.75
N PHE A 823 7.79 27.06 -4.42
CA PHE A 823 8.85 26.23 -4.99
C PHE A 823 9.77 25.69 -3.87
N SER A 824 10.40 24.54 -4.12
CA SER A 824 11.34 23.88 -3.20
C SER A 824 12.76 24.45 -3.38
N ILE A 825 12.92 25.77 -3.23
CA ILE A 825 14.20 26.46 -3.53
C ILE A 825 15.29 26.04 -2.55
N HIS A 826 14.94 25.73 -1.31
CA HIS A 826 15.79 24.99 -0.38
C HIS A 826 15.26 23.58 -0.10
N TYR A 827 16.17 22.67 0.29
CA TYR A 827 15.80 21.29 0.65
C TYR A 827 15.43 21.09 2.12
N ASN A 828 15.87 21.96 3.03
CA ASN A 828 15.73 21.80 4.47
C ASN A 828 15.19 23.06 5.14
N MET A 829 14.44 22.89 6.24
CA MET A 829 14.04 23.97 7.15
C MET A 829 15.00 24.00 8.35
N LYS A 830 15.31 25.18 8.90
CA LYS A 830 16.10 25.34 10.12
C LYS A 830 15.39 24.68 11.30
N THR A 831 15.85 23.50 11.71
CA THR A 831 15.34 22.77 12.88
C THR A 831 15.98 23.29 14.16
N VAL A 832 15.57 24.49 14.58
CA VAL A 832 15.89 24.99 15.93
C VAL A 832 15.16 24.10 16.94
N LYS A 833 15.90 23.49 17.87
CA LYS A 833 15.30 22.88 19.07
C LYS A 833 14.92 24.02 20.02
N ASN A 834 13.73 24.59 19.81
CA ASN A 834 13.21 25.65 20.66
C ASN A 834 13.17 25.16 22.12
N ASN A 835 13.63 26.01 23.03
CA ASN A 835 13.45 25.85 24.48
C ASN A 835 12.14 26.50 24.97
N TYR A 836 11.32 27.03 24.06
CA TYR A 836 10.01 27.67 24.28
C TYR A 836 9.99 28.88 25.24
N THR A 837 11.15 29.39 25.67
CA THR A 837 11.25 30.59 26.55
C THR A 837 11.01 31.92 25.82
N SER A 838 10.87 31.89 24.50
CA SER A 838 10.58 33.06 23.66
C SER A 838 9.70 32.64 22.47
N LEU A 839 9.03 33.63 21.85
CA LEU A 839 8.27 33.39 20.62
C LEU A 839 9.23 32.83 19.54
N PRO A 840 8.95 31.66 18.94
CA PRO A 840 9.85 31.08 17.95
C PRO A 840 10.06 32.00 16.74
N GLU A 841 11.31 32.19 16.34
CA GLU A 841 11.67 32.98 15.15
C GLU A 841 10.96 32.41 13.88
N PRO A 842 10.66 33.26 12.89
CA PRO A 842 10.08 32.81 11.62
C PRO A 842 10.92 31.69 10.98
N ARG A 843 10.26 30.59 10.58
CA ARG A 843 10.91 29.38 10.05
C ARG A 843 11.80 29.69 8.84
N GLU A 844 13.12 29.68 9.06
CA GLU A 844 14.12 29.87 8.02
C GLU A 844 14.32 28.61 7.17
N CYS A 845 14.69 28.80 5.91
CA CYS A 845 15.19 27.71 5.07
C CYS A 845 16.71 27.57 5.25
N THR A 846 17.26 26.36 5.05
CA THR A 846 18.69 26.05 5.23
C THR A 846 19.16 24.96 4.26
N GLY A 847 20.48 24.74 4.24
CA GLY A 847 21.15 23.86 3.27
C GLY A 847 21.46 24.61 1.97
N SER A 848 21.99 23.89 0.98
CA SER A 848 22.32 24.47 -0.33
C SER A 848 21.07 24.79 -1.15
N MET A 849 21.01 25.98 -1.75
CA MET A 849 20.00 26.33 -2.75
C MET A 849 19.91 25.32 -3.90
N ASN A 850 18.69 24.85 -4.18
CA ASN A 850 18.35 24.09 -5.36
C ASN A 850 18.20 25.03 -6.57
N THR A 851 19.30 25.23 -7.28
CA THR A 851 19.35 26.14 -8.45
C THR A 851 18.42 25.73 -9.60
N ARG A 852 17.89 24.48 -9.63
CA ARG A 852 16.85 24.03 -10.57
C ARG A 852 15.47 24.60 -10.21
N GLU A 853 15.12 24.63 -8.92
CA GLU A 853 13.87 25.24 -8.42
C GLU A 853 13.92 26.77 -8.46
N MET A 854 15.09 27.37 -8.20
CA MET A 854 15.32 28.80 -8.44
C MET A 854 15.06 29.20 -9.91
N ARG A 855 15.43 28.31 -10.86
CA ARG A 855 15.12 28.47 -12.28
C ARG A 855 13.62 28.31 -12.57
N PHE A 856 12.91 27.45 -11.84
CA PHE A 856 11.46 27.33 -11.92
C PHE A 856 10.76 28.61 -11.47
N SER A 857 11.16 29.20 -10.33
CA SER A 857 10.60 30.48 -9.88
C SER A 857 10.88 31.62 -10.86
N ARG A 858 12.10 31.70 -11.42
CA ARG A 858 12.43 32.74 -12.42
C ARG A 858 11.71 32.52 -13.76
N ALA A 859 11.41 31.27 -14.14
CA ALA A 859 10.59 30.98 -15.32
C ALA A 859 9.10 31.32 -15.13
N MET A 860 8.58 31.23 -13.90
CA MET A 860 7.25 31.77 -13.57
C MET A 860 7.21 33.30 -13.75
N VAL A 861 8.25 34.00 -13.27
CA VAL A 861 8.36 35.46 -13.46
C VAL A 861 8.46 35.82 -14.94
N PHE A 862 9.32 35.13 -15.72
CA PHE A 862 9.44 35.33 -17.16
C PHE A 862 8.11 35.16 -17.90
N ALA A 863 7.36 34.10 -17.60
CA ALA A 863 6.04 33.88 -18.20
C ALA A 863 5.07 35.03 -17.89
N VAL A 864 5.06 35.55 -16.66
CA VAL A 864 4.22 36.71 -16.29
C VAL A 864 4.67 37.98 -17.02
N GLU A 865 5.97 38.22 -17.16
CA GLU A 865 6.48 39.39 -17.92
C GLU A 865 6.14 39.31 -19.41
N GLU A 866 6.21 38.12 -20.01
CA GLU A 866 5.83 37.88 -21.42
C GLU A 866 4.32 38.07 -21.65
N ILE A 867 3.49 37.53 -20.77
CA ILE A 867 2.02 37.70 -20.80
C ILE A 867 1.64 39.18 -20.64
N ASN A 868 2.25 39.89 -19.68
CA ASN A 868 2.01 41.31 -19.44
C ASN A 868 2.45 42.22 -20.62
N ASN A 869 3.19 41.69 -21.59
CA ASN A 869 3.62 42.38 -22.80
C ASN A 869 2.88 41.88 -24.06
N SER A 870 1.84 41.05 -23.90
CA SER A 870 1.06 40.48 -25.01
C SER A 870 -0.07 41.40 -25.48
N SER A 871 -0.24 41.53 -26.80
CA SER A 871 -1.44 42.12 -27.41
C SER A 871 -2.64 41.18 -27.43
N ASP A 872 -2.42 39.88 -27.22
CA ASP A 872 -3.36 38.82 -27.55
C ASP A 872 -3.89 38.13 -26.29
N LEU A 873 -3.03 37.94 -25.29
CA LEU A 873 -3.37 37.31 -24.01
C LEU A 873 -3.35 38.34 -22.88
N LEU A 874 -4.55 38.77 -22.46
CA LEU A 874 -4.79 39.80 -21.43
C LEU A 874 -4.36 41.23 -21.84
N PRO A 875 -4.62 41.71 -23.08
CA PRO A 875 -4.28 43.07 -23.46
C PRO A 875 -4.91 44.11 -22.52
N GLY A 876 -4.06 44.97 -21.95
CA GLY A 876 -4.48 46.01 -21.00
C GLY A 876 -4.73 45.53 -19.57
N ILE A 877 -4.40 44.28 -19.23
CA ILE A 877 -4.50 43.70 -17.88
C ILE A 877 -3.14 43.17 -17.46
N THR A 878 -2.74 43.44 -16.22
CA THR A 878 -1.48 42.96 -15.65
C THR A 878 -1.69 41.80 -14.68
N LEU A 879 -0.83 40.78 -14.79
CA LEU A 879 -0.65 39.75 -13.79
C LEU A 879 0.48 40.14 -12.84
N GLY A 880 0.19 40.12 -11.55
CA GLY A 880 1.16 40.20 -10.46
C GLY A 880 1.47 38.82 -9.89
N TYR A 881 2.49 38.70 -9.04
CA TYR A 881 2.85 37.45 -8.37
C TYR A 881 3.34 37.64 -6.93
N GLN A 882 3.18 36.59 -6.12
CA GLN A 882 3.84 36.40 -4.82
C GLN A 882 4.50 35.02 -4.82
N ILE A 883 5.83 34.98 -4.81
CA ILE A 883 6.61 33.73 -4.86
C ILE A 883 7.27 33.47 -3.51
N HIS A 884 7.13 32.25 -2.98
CA HIS A 884 7.67 31.82 -1.69
C HIS A 884 8.48 30.52 -1.81
N ASP A 885 9.46 30.35 -0.93
CA ASP A 885 10.22 29.11 -0.74
C ASP A 885 9.55 28.22 0.31
N SER A 886 9.23 26.97 -0.08
CA SER A 886 8.67 25.95 0.81
C SER A 886 9.70 25.30 1.72
N CYS A 887 11.00 25.53 1.49
CA CYS A 887 12.11 24.73 2.02
C CYS A 887 11.92 23.20 1.81
N ALA A 888 11.11 22.80 0.81
CA ALA A 888 10.62 21.43 0.61
C ALA A 888 9.96 20.80 1.87
N SER A 889 9.35 21.64 2.72
CA SER A 889 8.96 21.34 4.10
C SER A 889 7.47 21.60 4.35
N VAL A 890 6.76 20.62 4.93
CA VAL A 890 5.30 20.68 5.17
C VAL A 890 4.89 21.85 6.09
N PRO A 891 5.50 22.08 7.28
CA PRO A 891 5.15 23.21 8.14
C PRO A 891 5.31 24.58 7.48
N VAL A 892 6.23 24.72 6.52
CA VAL A 892 6.47 25.97 5.79
C VAL A 892 5.47 26.11 4.64
N ALA A 893 5.24 25.05 3.86
CA ALA A 893 4.24 25.05 2.80
C ALA A 893 2.82 25.33 3.33
N VAL A 894 2.46 24.80 4.50
CA VAL A 894 1.19 25.11 5.20
C VAL A 894 1.12 26.58 5.61
N GLN A 895 2.21 27.16 6.14
CA GLN A 895 2.26 28.58 6.50
C GLN A 895 2.10 29.49 5.28
N VAL A 896 2.76 29.16 4.16
CA VAL A 896 2.63 29.88 2.88
C VAL A 896 1.22 29.74 2.30
N ALA A 897 0.61 28.55 2.37
CA ALA A 897 -0.77 28.33 1.94
C ALA A 897 -1.78 29.24 2.66
N PHE A 898 -1.64 29.43 3.98
CA PHE A 898 -2.45 30.41 4.71
C PHE A 898 -2.19 31.83 4.22
N GLN A 899 -0.94 32.24 4.01
CA GLN A 899 -0.59 33.59 3.53
C GLN A 899 -1.23 33.89 2.17
N LEU A 900 -1.11 32.98 1.20
CA LEU A 900 -1.70 33.11 -0.14
C LEU A 900 -3.25 33.16 -0.12
N ALA A 901 -3.89 32.53 0.87
CA ALA A 901 -5.33 32.61 1.08
C ALA A 901 -5.80 33.92 1.75
N ASN A 902 -4.94 34.58 2.54
CA ASN A 902 -5.25 35.78 3.32
C ASN A 902 -4.86 37.10 2.63
N GLY A 903 -3.73 37.12 1.93
CA GLY A 903 -3.06 38.33 1.43
C GLY A 903 -2.12 39.00 2.43
N LEU A 904 -1.43 40.06 1.97
CA LEU A 904 -0.32 40.71 2.71
C LEU A 904 -0.68 42.00 3.48
N GLN A 905 -1.78 42.68 3.14
CA GLN A 905 -1.99 44.07 3.58
C GLN A 905 -2.79 44.16 4.89
N GLN A 906 -2.26 44.92 5.86
CA GLN A 906 -2.78 45.04 7.23
C GLN A 906 -3.66 46.30 7.45
N LEU A 907 -4.04 47.01 6.37
CA LEU A 907 -4.69 48.32 6.43
C LEU A 907 -6.23 48.25 6.32
N TYR A 908 -6.89 48.97 7.22
CA TYR A 908 -8.34 48.93 7.44
C TYR A 908 -9.05 50.14 6.79
N ASP A 909 -9.59 49.99 5.57
CA ASP A 909 -10.46 50.99 4.94
C ASP A 909 -11.93 50.71 5.26
N SER A 910 -12.47 51.45 6.23
CA SER A 910 -13.86 51.31 6.71
C SER A 910 -14.93 51.56 5.64
N LYS A 911 -14.58 52.08 4.46
CA LYS A 911 -15.53 52.38 3.36
C LYS A 911 -15.59 51.33 2.25
N LYS A 912 -14.77 50.26 2.29
CA LYS A 912 -14.67 49.27 1.19
C LYS A 912 -14.95 47.81 1.57
N GLY A 913 -15.30 47.54 2.84
CA GLY A 913 -15.41 46.16 3.34
C GLY A 913 -14.05 45.47 3.38
N CYS A 914 -14.00 44.14 3.28
CA CYS A 914 -12.71 43.48 3.06
C CYS A 914 -12.15 43.84 1.68
N LEU A 915 -10.99 44.48 1.63
CA LEU A 915 -10.18 44.41 0.42
C LEU A 915 -9.72 42.96 0.24
N ARG A 916 -10.33 42.24 -0.71
CA ARG A 916 -9.78 40.96 -1.26
C ARG A 916 -8.43 41.15 -1.97
N SER A 917 -7.92 42.39 -2.02
CA SER A 917 -6.80 42.95 -2.79
C SER A 917 -5.40 42.45 -2.36
N GLY A 918 -5.26 41.13 -2.19
CA GLY A 918 -4.00 40.48 -1.82
C GLY A 918 -4.09 38.96 -1.74
N ARG A 919 -5.30 38.38 -1.69
CA ARG A 919 -5.50 36.94 -1.87
C ARG A 919 -5.22 36.58 -3.34
N VAL A 920 -4.56 35.45 -3.57
CA VAL A 920 -4.20 35.04 -4.95
C VAL A 920 -5.37 34.38 -5.70
N THR A 921 -5.40 34.62 -7.01
CA THR A 921 -6.37 34.08 -7.97
C THR A 921 -6.16 32.58 -8.21
N ALA A 922 -4.91 32.13 -8.16
CA ALA A 922 -4.47 30.73 -8.29
C ALA A 922 -3.07 30.56 -7.71
N VAL A 923 -2.62 29.32 -7.50
CA VAL A 923 -1.25 28.98 -7.04
C VAL A 923 -0.54 28.05 -8.03
N VAL A 924 0.71 28.35 -8.36
CA VAL A 924 1.64 27.48 -9.11
C VAL A 924 2.58 26.77 -8.12
N GLY A 925 2.75 25.46 -8.28
CA GLY A 925 3.43 24.60 -7.30
C GLY A 925 2.47 24.02 -6.25
N GLU A 926 2.88 23.49 -5.11
CA GLU A 926 4.26 23.17 -4.70
C GLU A 926 4.90 22.10 -5.61
N SER A 927 6.22 21.94 -5.55
CA SER A 927 6.96 21.01 -6.40
C SER A 927 6.89 19.56 -5.91
N GLY A 928 6.88 19.33 -4.60
CA GLY A 928 6.74 18.02 -3.98
C GLY A 928 5.28 17.60 -3.77
N SER A 929 5.02 16.28 -3.77
CA SER A 929 3.66 15.76 -3.54
C SER A 929 3.18 15.92 -2.09
N THR A 930 4.01 15.62 -1.10
CA THR A 930 3.64 15.73 0.33
C THR A 930 3.31 17.17 0.76
N PRO A 931 4.10 18.21 0.41
CA PRO A 931 3.71 19.59 0.69
C PRO A 931 2.53 20.04 -0.17
N SER A 932 2.40 19.58 -1.44
CA SER A 932 1.22 19.87 -2.27
C SER A 932 -0.09 19.34 -1.67
N ILE A 933 -0.12 18.10 -1.15
CA ILE A 933 -1.27 17.54 -0.42
C ILE A 933 -1.64 18.44 0.76
N SER A 934 -0.61 18.89 1.50
CA SER A 934 -0.77 19.73 2.68
C SER A 934 -1.29 21.13 2.33
N MET A 935 -0.79 21.75 1.26
CA MET A 935 -1.27 23.04 0.75
C MET A 935 -2.70 22.95 0.21
N SER A 936 -3.01 21.93 -0.61
CA SER A 936 -4.33 21.74 -1.21
C SER A 936 -5.43 21.61 -0.14
N ARG A 937 -5.14 20.96 0.99
CA ARG A 937 -6.05 20.87 2.15
C ARG A 937 -6.29 22.22 2.86
N ILE A 938 -5.40 23.20 2.70
CA ILE A 938 -5.53 24.55 3.27
C ILE A 938 -6.19 25.52 2.29
N ILE A 939 -5.79 25.54 1.01
CA ILE A 939 -6.29 26.51 0.01
C ILE A 939 -7.52 26.02 -0.77
N GLY A 940 -7.74 24.71 -0.80
CA GLY A 940 -8.90 24.07 -1.44
C GLY A 940 -10.25 24.44 -0.81
N PRO A 941 -10.40 24.51 0.53
CA PRO A 941 -11.61 25.00 1.19
C PRO A 941 -11.93 26.49 0.95
N PHE A 942 -11.05 27.23 0.25
CA PHE A 942 -11.31 28.59 -0.24
C PHE A 942 -11.56 28.63 -1.76
N ASP A 943 -11.66 27.48 -2.44
CA ASP A 943 -11.72 27.33 -3.90
C ASP A 943 -10.52 27.93 -4.67
N ILE A 944 -9.35 28.04 -4.05
CA ILE A 944 -8.14 28.49 -4.77
C ILE A 944 -7.58 27.29 -5.57
N PRO A 945 -7.48 27.38 -6.91
CA PRO A 945 -6.88 26.32 -7.71
C PRO A 945 -5.37 26.26 -7.49
N GLN A 946 -4.87 25.04 -7.27
CA GLN A 946 -3.45 24.75 -7.20
C GLN A 946 -3.03 24.05 -8.48
N VAL A 947 -2.08 24.59 -9.24
CA VAL A 947 -1.51 23.99 -10.46
C VAL A 947 -0.05 23.62 -10.20
N SER A 948 0.19 22.40 -9.74
CA SER A 948 1.56 21.92 -9.53
C SER A 948 2.24 21.56 -10.86
N HIS A 949 3.50 21.96 -10.98
CA HIS A 949 4.34 21.64 -12.13
C HIS A 949 5.16 20.34 -11.93
N PHE A 950 5.17 19.74 -10.73
CA PHE A 950 6.05 18.61 -10.40
C PHE A 950 5.48 17.59 -9.38
N ALA A 951 4.32 17.85 -8.76
CA ALA A 951 3.68 16.91 -7.83
C ALA A 951 2.90 15.78 -8.56
N THR A 952 3.64 14.74 -8.93
CA THR A 952 3.19 13.61 -9.75
C THR A 952 2.28 12.57 -9.06
N CYS A 953 2.19 12.55 -7.72
CA CYS A 953 1.59 11.43 -6.98
C CYS A 953 0.22 11.00 -7.52
N ALA A 954 0.03 9.70 -7.76
CA ALA A 954 -1.27 9.15 -8.15
C ALA A 954 -2.38 9.51 -7.14
N CYS A 955 -2.05 9.62 -5.86
CA CYS A 955 -2.93 10.06 -4.77
C CYS A 955 -3.58 11.44 -4.97
N LEU A 956 -2.87 12.39 -5.61
CA LEU A 956 -3.37 13.74 -5.91
C LEU A 956 -4.36 13.78 -7.10
N SER A 957 -4.71 12.63 -7.67
CA SER A 957 -5.68 12.51 -8.77
C SER A 957 -7.13 12.39 -8.27
N ASP A 958 -7.33 12.15 -6.97
CA ASP A 958 -8.66 12.00 -6.38
C ASP A 958 -9.40 13.34 -6.30
N ARG A 959 -10.41 13.51 -7.15
CA ARG A 959 -11.24 14.71 -7.25
C ARG A 959 -12.24 14.89 -6.10
N THR A 960 -12.44 13.88 -5.26
CA THR A 960 -13.24 14.01 -4.04
C THR A 960 -12.42 14.63 -2.89
N GLN A 961 -11.14 14.25 -2.78
CA GLN A 961 -10.22 14.77 -1.76
C GLN A 961 -9.52 16.08 -2.17
N TYR A 962 -9.20 16.24 -3.46
CA TYR A 962 -8.41 17.36 -3.98
C TYR A 962 -9.13 18.03 -5.18
N PRO A 963 -10.36 18.55 -5.01
CA PRO A 963 -11.15 19.11 -6.11
C PRO A 963 -10.45 20.27 -6.84
N THR A 964 -9.76 21.14 -6.08
CA THR A 964 -9.05 22.32 -6.62
C THR A 964 -7.63 22.04 -7.10
N PHE A 965 -7.12 20.80 -6.95
CA PHE A 965 -5.77 20.45 -7.37
C PHE A 965 -5.69 20.10 -8.86
N PHE A 966 -4.70 20.64 -9.53
CA PHE A 966 -4.35 20.41 -10.92
C PHE A 966 -2.85 20.25 -11.05
N ARG A 967 -2.42 19.69 -12.18
CA ARG A 967 -1.01 19.63 -12.53
C ARG A 967 -0.81 19.64 -14.03
N THR A 968 0.29 20.23 -14.46
CA THR A 968 0.78 20.15 -15.85
C THR A 968 1.63 18.90 -16.09
N ILE A 969 2.12 18.25 -15.03
CA ILE A 969 2.90 17.02 -15.10
C ILE A 969 2.01 15.75 -15.11
N PRO A 970 2.38 14.66 -15.83
CA PRO A 970 1.66 13.38 -15.76
C PRO A 970 1.61 12.74 -14.36
N SER A 971 0.73 11.77 -14.19
CA SER A 971 0.63 10.98 -12.96
C SER A 971 1.71 9.90 -12.85
N ASP A 972 2.24 9.69 -11.64
CA ASP A 972 3.13 8.57 -11.31
C ASP A 972 2.56 7.19 -11.68
N GLN A 973 1.23 7.04 -11.76
CA GLN A 973 0.61 5.79 -12.21
C GLN A 973 1.08 5.39 -13.62
N PHE A 974 1.16 6.36 -14.55
CA PHE A 974 1.63 6.09 -15.91
C PHE A 974 3.12 5.79 -15.96
N GLN A 975 3.94 6.49 -15.14
CA GLN A 975 5.37 6.21 -15.04
C GLN A 975 5.63 4.83 -14.41
N ALA A 976 4.90 4.45 -13.37
CA ALA A 976 4.97 3.13 -12.75
C ALA A 976 4.67 2.00 -13.73
N ASP A 977 3.56 2.10 -14.48
CA ASP A 977 3.17 1.11 -15.48
C ASP A 977 4.18 1.04 -16.65
N ALA A 978 4.77 2.18 -17.05
CA ALA A 978 5.81 2.23 -18.07
C ALA A 978 7.15 1.62 -17.59
N LEU A 979 7.58 1.91 -16.36
CA LEU A 979 8.80 1.36 -15.76
C LEU A 979 8.71 -0.17 -15.58
N ALA A 980 7.55 -0.70 -15.17
CA ALA A 980 7.35 -2.15 -15.10
C ALA A 980 7.49 -2.83 -16.46
N LYS A 981 6.92 -2.23 -17.52
CA LYS A 981 7.06 -2.70 -18.90
C LYS A 981 8.48 -2.58 -19.43
N LEU A 982 9.23 -1.55 -19.04
CA LEU A 982 10.64 -1.38 -19.37
C LEU A 982 11.50 -2.50 -18.76
N VAL A 983 11.29 -2.79 -17.47
CA VAL A 983 11.97 -3.89 -16.77
C VAL A 983 11.67 -5.24 -17.46
N LYS A 984 10.39 -5.48 -17.79
CA LYS A 984 9.97 -6.67 -18.55
C LYS A 984 10.60 -6.76 -19.94
N HIS A 985 10.71 -5.63 -20.66
CA HIS A 985 11.23 -5.58 -22.03
C HIS A 985 12.68 -6.06 -22.13
N PHE A 986 13.51 -5.73 -21.13
CA PHE A 986 14.89 -6.22 -21.03
C PHE A 986 15.02 -7.63 -20.41
N GLY A 987 13.90 -8.30 -20.11
CA GLY A 987 13.88 -9.63 -19.50
C GLY A 987 14.34 -9.66 -18.03
N TRP A 988 14.38 -8.52 -17.35
CA TRP A 988 14.84 -8.44 -15.97
C TRP A 988 13.75 -8.91 -15.00
N THR A 989 13.96 -10.07 -14.38
CA THR A 989 12.99 -10.69 -13.46
C THR A 989 13.34 -10.55 -11.97
N TRP A 990 14.52 -10.04 -11.64
CA TRP A 990 15.01 -9.89 -10.27
C TRP A 990 15.58 -8.48 -10.04
N ILE A 991 14.91 -7.69 -9.21
CA ILE A 991 15.24 -6.27 -8.99
C ILE A 991 15.33 -5.91 -7.51
N GLY A 992 16.12 -4.89 -7.19
CA GLY A 992 16.05 -4.14 -5.95
C GLY A 992 15.12 -2.93 -6.09
N ALA A 993 14.51 -2.50 -5.00
CA ALA A 993 13.65 -1.31 -4.96
C ALA A 993 14.03 -0.38 -3.80
N VAL A 994 14.09 0.92 -4.07
CA VAL A 994 14.32 1.96 -3.05
C VAL A 994 13.41 3.18 -3.31
N ARG A 995 12.92 3.83 -2.26
CA ARG A 995 11.99 4.95 -2.37
C ARG A 995 12.19 6.02 -1.30
N SER A 996 11.75 7.25 -1.60
CA SER A 996 11.60 8.27 -0.56
C SER A 996 10.52 7.86 0.44
N ASN A 997 10.77 8.03 1.74
CA ASN A 997 9.74 7.98 2.76
C ASN A 997 8.95 9.30 2.74
N SER A 998 8.03 9.39 1.77
CA SER A 998 7.13 10.51 1.50
C SER A 998 5.94 10.01 0.67
N ASP A 999 4.88 10.80 0.51
CA ASP A 999 3.72 10.41 -0.30
C ASP A 999 4.11 10.12 -1.75
N TYR A 1000 5.08 10.86 -2.29
CA TYR A 1000 5.65 10.63 -3.62
C TYR A 1000 6.27 9.22 -3.72
N GLY A 1001 7.29 8.93 -2.91
CA GLY A 1001 8.04 7.69 -3.02
C GLY A 1001 7.22 6.46 -2.61
N ASN A 1002 6.40 6.57 -1.56
CA ASN A 1002 5.57 5.48 -1.08
C ASN A 1002 4.45 5.13 -2.08
N ASN A 1003 3.70 6.10 -2.61
CA ASN A 1003 2.63 5.80 -3.59
C ASN A 1003 3.19 5.40 -4.97
N GLY A 1004 4.24 6.11 -5.43
CA GLY A 1004 4.89 5.81 -6.72
C GLY A 1004 5.48 4.41 -6.76
N MET A 1005 6.23 4.02 -5.71
CA MET A 1005 6.73 2.66 -5.58
C MET A 1005 5.60 1.64 -5.39
N ALA A 1006 4.54 1.93 -4.63
CA ALA A 1006 3.40 1.01 -4.48
C ALA A 1006 2.69 0.73 -5.81
N SER A 1007 2.53 1.74 -6.68
CA SER A 1007 2.02 1.52 -8.04
C SER A 1007 3.02 0.77 -8.93
N PHE A 1008 4.33 1.06 -8.83
CA PHE A 1008 5.35 0.32 -9.58
C PHE A 1008 5.38 -1.16 -9.19
N LEU A 1009 5.42 -1.48 -7.89
CA LEU A 1009 5.42 -2.87 -7.40
C LEU A 1009 4.16 -3.62 -7.86
N ARG A 1010 2.99 -2.97 -7.85
CA ARG A 1010 1.73 -3.53 -8.36
C ARG A 1010 1.79 -3.83 -9.86
N ALA A 1011 2.46 -2.99 -10.65
CA ALA A 1011 2.66 -3.21 -12.08
C ALA A 1011 3.71 -4.30 -12.33
N ALA A 1012 4.86 -4.25 -11.64
CA ALA A 1012 5.95 -5.21 -11.74
C ALA A 1012 5.48 -6.65 -11.41
N HIS A 1013 4.67 -6.83 -10.37
CA HIS A 1013 4.07 -8.12 -10.03
C HIS A 1013 3.13 -8.66 -11.12
N LYS A 1014 2.34 -7.79 -11.79
CA LYS A 1014 1.50 -8.21 -12.93
C LYS A 1014 2.33 -8.67 -14.13
N GLU A 1015 3.52 -8.10 -14.30
CA GLU A 1015 4.43 -8.42 -15.41
C GLU A 1015 5.38 -9.60 -15.10
N GLY A 1016 5.33 -10.16 -13.89
CA GLY A 1016 6.10 -11.34 -13.47
C GLY A 1016 7.47 -11.05 -12.83
N ILE A 1017 7.70 -9.82 -12.38
CA ILE A 1017 8.99 -9.35 -11.85
C ILE A 1017 9.03 -9.54 -10.32
N CYS A 1018 10.09 -10.16 -9.83
CA CYS A 1018 10.37 -10.39 -8.41
C CYS A 1018 11.29 -9.31 -7.82
N VAL A 1019 11.12 -9.02 -6.53
CA VAL A 1019 11.78 -7.91 -5.83
C VAL A 1019 12.51 -8.43 -4.59
N GLU A 1020 13.83 -8.25 -4.54
CA GLU A 1020 14.69 -8.75 -3.45
C GLU A 1020 14.54 -7.95 -2.14
N TYR A 1021 14.42 -6.62 -2.27
CA TYR A 1021 14.23 -5.69 -1.15
C TYR A 1021 13.44 -4.47 -1.61
N SER A 1022 12.72 -3.82 -0.69
CA SER A 1022 12.01 -2.56 -0.97
C SER A 1022 12.16 -1.58 0.20
N GLU A 1023 13.30 -0.91 0.23
CA GLU A 1023 13.66 0.01 1.33
C GLU A 1023 13.08 1.41 1.14
N SER A 1024 12.85 2.10 2.26
CA SER A 1024 12.48 3.52 2.30
C SER A 1024 13.31 4.30 3.30
N PHE A 1025 13.64 5.54 2.93
CA PHE A 1025 14.40 6.48 3.76
C PHE A 1025 13.99 7.93 3.42
N ASN A 1026 14.24 8.86 4.34
CA ASN A 1026 14.14 10.30 4.12
C ASN A 1026 15.52 10.95 4.24
N ARG A 1027 15.77 12.10 3.59
CA ARG A 1027 17.02 12.86 3.78
C ARG A 1027 17.23 13.38 5.21
N ASN A 1028 16.15 13.47 5.98
CA ASN A 1028 16.16 13.87 7.39
C ASN A 1028 16.30 12.68 8.36
N ASP A 1029 16.36 11.44 7.87
CA ASP A 1029 16.58 10.27 8.73
C ASP A 1029 17.97 10.32 9.37
N PRO A 1030 18.17 9.70 10.56
CA PRO A 1030 19.50 9.51 11.13
C PRO A 1030 20.44 8.83 10.13
N GLN A 1031 21.71 9.27 10.08
CA GLN A 1031 22.72 8.75 9.15
C GLN A 1031 22.83 7.21 9.19
N SER A 1032 22.62 6.58 10.34
CA SER A 1032 22.58 5.12 10.50
C SER A 1032 21.49 4.43 9.67
N LYS A 1033 20.32 5.04 9.48
CA LYS A 1033 19.25 4.49 8.62
C LYS A 1033 19.60 4.63 7.14
N ILE A 1034 20.17 5.76 6.73
CA ILE A 1034 20.64 5.98 5.36
C ILE A 1034 21.78 4.99 5.03
N GLN A 1035 22.73 4.80 5.95
CA GLN A 1035 23.79 3.79 5.83
C GLN A 1035 23.22 2.37 5.78
N GLN A 1036 22.20 2.03 6.57
CA GLN A 1036 21.54 0.72 6.50
C GLN A 1036 20.99 0.43 5.08
N VAL A 1037 20.34 1.40 4.45
CA VAL A 1037 19.81 1.25 3.08
C VAL A 1037 20.94 1.12 2.05
N ALA A 1038 22.01 1.91 2.18
CA ALA A 1038 23.19 1.76 1.33
C ALA A 1038 23.90 0.41 1.53
N ASP A 1039 24.03 -0.09 2.75
CA ASP A 1039 24.61 -1.40 3.07
C ASP A 1039 23.71 -2.57 2.61
N ILE A 1040 22.39 -2.37 2.46
CA ILE A 1040 21.48 -3.29 1.76
C ILE A 1040 21.76 -3.30 0.24
N ILE A 1041 21.87 -2.13 -0.40
CA ILE A 1041 22.19 -2.02 -1.84
C ILE A 1041 23.60 -2.57 -2.15
N ARG A 1042 24.55 -2.44 -1.21
CA ARG A 1042 25.90 -3.02 -1.29
C ARG A 1042 25.88 -4.56 -1.30
N ARG A 1043 25.12 -5.19 -0.39
CA ARG A 1043 25.07 -6.66 -0.23
C ARG A 1043 24.08 -7.40 -1.13
N SER A 1044 23.16 -6.68 -1.75
CA SER A 1044 22.11 -7.18 -2.65
C SER A 1044 22.64 -8.02 -3.83
N THR A 1045 21.92 -9.08 -4.20
CA THR A 1045 22.19 -9.87 -5.40
C THR A 1045 21.66 -9.22 -6.67
N ALA A 1046 20.58 -8.42 -6.58
CA ALA A 1046 19.98 -7.75 -7.72
C ALA A 1046 20.94 -6.76 -8.38
N LEU A 1047 21.21 -6.98 -9.67
CA LEU A 1047 21.95 -6.06 -10.53
C LEU A 1047 21.15 -4.78 -10.80
N ILE A 1048 19.83 -4.91 -10.94
CA ILE A 1048 18.91 -3.84 -11.31
C ILE A 1048 18.35 -3.18 -10.04
N VAL A 1049 18.36 -1.86 -9.96
CA VAL A 1049 17.79 -1.11 -8.82
C VAL A 1049 16.82 -0.04 -9.29
N VAL A 1050 15.54 -0.17 -8.91
CA VAL A 1050 14.49 0.82 -9.22
C VAL A 1050 14.38 1.82 -8.07
N ALA A 1051 14.63 3.09 -8.35
CA ALA A 1051 14.63 4.18 -7.37
C ALA A 1051 13.48 5.16 -7.63
N PHE A 1052 12.44 5.11 -6.79
CA PHE A 1052 11.30 6.04 -6.80
C PHE A 1052 11.49 7.09 -5.70
N THR A 1053 12.49 7.95 -5.93
CA THR A 1053 13.09 8.84 -4.94
C THR A 1053 13.07 10.29 -5.43
N ALA A 1054 12.75 11.25 -4.55
CA ALA A 1054 12.92 12.66 -4.85
C ALA A 1054 14.41 12.99 -5.03
N ALA A 1055 14.75 13.95 -5.90
CA ALA A 1055 16.15 14.27 -6.22
C ALA A 1055 17.02 14.52 -4.98
N GLY A 1056 16.55 15.36 -4.05
CA GLY A 1056 17.28 15.69 -2.82
C GLY A 1056 17.44 14.53 -1.84
N ASP A 1057 16.62 13.47 -1.93
CA ASP A 1057 16.77 12.25 -1.14
C ASP A 1057 17.72 11.28 -1.84
N MET A 1058 17.56 11.09 -3.16
CA MET A 1058 18.45 10.28 -3.98
C MET A 1058 19.90 10.76 -3.85
N ARG A 1059 20.10 12.08 -3.89
CA ARG A 1059 21.39 12.74 -3.65
C ARG A 1059 22.10 12.20 -2.41
N ILE A 1060 21.40 12.16 -1.28
CA ILE A 1060 21.93 11.74 0.02
C ILE A 1060 22.27 10.24 0.02
N LEU A 1061 21.45 9.41 -0.62
CA LEU A 1061 21.73 7.98 -0.78
C LEU A 1061 22.96 7.72 -1.65
N LEU A 1062 23.15 8.48 -2.74
CA LEU A 1062 24.33 8.34 -3.60
C LEU A 1062 25.60 8.90 -2.94
N GLU A 1063 25.49 9.97 -2.15
CA GLU A 1063 26.58 10.48 -1.30
C GLU A 1063 27.02 9.46 -0.24
N GLU A 1064 26.08 8.74 0.40
CA GLU A 1064 26.43 7.64 1.31
C GLU A 1064 26.99 6.44 0.54
N LEU A 1065 26.38 6.01 -0.58
CA LEU A 1065 26.87 4.89 -1.38
C LEU A 1065 28.33 5.10 -1.83
N ALA A 1066 28.68 6.30 -2.28
CA ALA A 1066 30.03 6.67 -2.72
C ALA A 1066 31.13 6.49 -1.66
N ARG A 1067 30.79 6.42 -0.36
CA ARG A 1067 31.78 6.26 0.73
C ARG A 1067 32.47 4.90 0.79
N LYS A 1068 31.95 3.88 0.11
CA LYS A 1068 32.54 2.53 0.05
C LYS A 1068 32.34 1.94 -1.36
N PRO A 1069 33.33 1.24 -1.95
CA PRO A 1069 33.12 0.50 -3.19
C PRO A 1069 31.94 -0.48 -3.08
N PHE A 1070 31.18 -0.62 -4.16
CA PHE A 1070 30.04 -1.55 -4.23
C PHE A 1070 29.93 -2.16 -5.64
N PRO A 1071 29.24 -3.30 -5.81
CA PRO A 1071 29.10 -3.93 -7.12
C PRO A 1071 28.38 -3.00 -8.12
N PRO A 1072 28.73 -3.01 -9.42
CA PRO A 1072 28.00 -2.23 -10.42
C PRO A 1072 26.50 -2.51 -10.36
N ARG A 1073 25.67 -1.46 -10.48
CA ARG A 1073 24.20 -1.57 -10.51
C ARG A 1073 23.65 -0.87 -11.75
N GLN A 1074 22.67 -1.50 -12.40
CA GLN A 1074 21.85 -0.86 -13.42
C GLN A 1074 20.72 -0.11 -12.72
N TRP A 1075 20.83 1.22 -12.69
CA TRP A 1075 19.80 2.05 -12.08
C TRP A 1075 18.62 2.27 -13.04
N ILE A 1076 17.42 2.28 -12.46
CA ILE A 1076 16.16 2.62 -13.11
C ILE A 1076 15.51 3.75 -12.30
N GLY A 1077 15.34 4.91 -12.92
CA GLY A 1077 14.93 6.12 -12.22
C GLY A 1077 13.55 6.65 -12.60
N SER A 1078 12.88 7.25 -11.61
CA SER A 1078 11.73 8.11 -11.83
C SER A 1078 12.15 9.50 -12.33
N GLU A 1079 11.22 10.25 -12.94
CA GLU A 1079 11.48 11.57 -13.53
C GLU A 1079 11.95 12.61 -12.49
N ALA A 1080 11.67 12.37 -11.20
CA ALA A 1080 12.14 13.24 -10.13
C ALA A 1080 13.66 13.44 -10.15
N TRP A 1081 14.44 12.39 -10.47
CA TRP A 1081 15.90 12.39 -10.38
C TRP A 1081 16.63 11.95 -11.66
N VAL A 1082 16.03 11.11 -12.52
CA VAL A 1082 16.74 10.52 -13.67
C VAL A 1082 17.14 11.55 -14.75
N THR A 1083 16.42 12.68 -14.83
CA THR A 1083 16.79 13.83 -15.68
C THR A 1083 17.52 14.95 -14.93
N GLY A 1084 17.98 14.69 -13.70
CA GLY A 1084 18.73 15.64 -12.87
C GLY A 1084 20.23 15.62 -13.21
N PRO A 1085 20.81 16.69 -13.82
CA PRO A 1085 22.23 16.72 -14.17
C PRO A 1085 23.16 16.65 -12.95
N GLU A 1086 22.66 17.00 -11.76
CA GLU A 1086 23.34 16.79 -10.47
C GLU A 1086 23.82 15.35 -10.27
N MET A 1087 23.08 14.36 -10.81
CA MET A 1087 23.36 12.94 -10.65
C MET A 1087 24.56 12.47 -11.50
N LEU A 1088 24.96 13.26 -12.50
CA LEU A 1088 26.09 12.95 -13.40
C LEU A 1088 27.45 12.97 -12.68
N ARG A 1089 27.55 13.59 -11.49
CA ARG A 1089 28.77 13.54 -10.66
C ARG A 1089 29.03 12.16 -10.04
N PHE A 1090 28.04 11.27 -10.04
CA PHE A 1090 28.18 9.90 -9.56
C PHE A 1090 28.46 8.97 -10.74
N GLY A 1091 29.73 8.61 -10.97
CA GLY A 1091 30.12 7.76 -12.11
C GLY A 1091 29.44 6.39 -12.15
N PHE A 1092 29.03 5.86 -10.99
CA PHE A 1092 28.25 4.61 -10.88
C PHE A 1092 26.75 4.75 -11.24
N CYS A 1093 26.30 5.95 -11.62
CA CYS A 1093 25.00 6.19 -12.25
C CYS A 1093 25.10 6.26 -13.79
N ALA A 1094 26.28 6.07 -14.38
CA ALA A 1094 26.42 5.90 -15.83
C ALA A 1094 25.56 4.72 -16.32
N GLY A 1095 24.81 4.92 -17.40
CA GLY A 1095 23.86 3.93 -17.92
C GLY A 1095 22.48 3.91 -17.23
N SER A 1096 22.20 4.81 -16.26
CA SER A 1096 20.85 4.95 -15.68
C SER A 1096 19.78 5.16 -16.76
N ILE A 1097 18.64 4.46 -16.62
CA ILE A 1097 17.53 4.53 -17.57
C ILE A 1097 16.22 4.94 -16.87
N GLY A 1098 15.33 5.64 -17.58
CA GLY A 1098 14.03 6.06 -17.05
C GLY A 1098 13.24 6.86 -18.07
N PHE A 1099 12.00 7.22 -17.73
CA PHE A 1099 11.12 8.00 -18.60
C PHE A 1099 11.15 9.49 -18.21
N GLY A 1100 11.78 10.31 -19.06
CA GLY A 1100 11.75 11.77 -18.93
C GLY A 1100 10.67 12.41 -19.80
N ILE A 1101 10.06 13.48 -19.31
CA ILE A 1101 9.06 14.30 -20.02
C ILE A 1101 9.73 14.96 -21.24
N PRO A 1102 9.05 15.14 -22.39
CA PRO A 1102 9.64 15.71 -23.59
C PRO A 1102 10.43 17.01 -23.34
N GLN A 1103 11.57 17.14 -24.02
CA GLN A 1103 12.34 18.38 -24.03
C GLN A 1103 11.52 19.51 -24.68
N SER A 1104 11.82 20.74 -24.29
CA SER A 1104 11.18 21.93 -24.81
C SER A 1104 12.17 23.09 -24.79
N VAL A 1105 11.91 24.08 -25.63
CA VAL A 1105 12.62 25.37 -25.67
C VAL A 1105 11.62 26.43 -25.24
N ILE A 1106 12.05 27.36 -24.40
CA ILE A 1106 11.32 28.59 -24.08
C ILE A 1106 12.19 29.73 -24.64
N PRO A 1107 11.79 30.38 -25.74
CA PRO A 1107 12.54 31.50 -26.33
C PRO A 1107 12.75 32.62 -25.31
N GLY A 1108 13.86 33.37 -25.40
CA GLY A 1108 14.16 34.52 -24.53
C GLY A 1108 14.48 34.19 -23.06
N LEU A 1109 14.07 33.01 -22.55
CA LEU A 1109 14.30 32.64 -21.15
C LEU A 1109 15.79 32.50 -20.81
N ARG A 1110 16.65 32.08 -21.74
CA ARG A 1110 18.10 31.99 -21.51
C ARG A 1110 18.69 33.38 -21.29
N GLU A 1111 18.33 34.31 -22.16
CA GLU A 1111 18.76 35.70 -22.16
C GLU A 1111 18.27 36.38 -20.87
N TYR A 1112 17.03 36.14 -20.47
CA TYR A 1112 16.43 36.62 -19.22
C TYR A 1112 17.07 36.06 -17.94
N LEU A 1113 17.47 34.79 -17.93
CA LEU A 1113 18.17 34.18 -16.79
C LEU A 1113 19.61 34.72 -16.65
N LEU A 1114 20.23 35.12 -17.75
CA LEU A 1114 21.58 35.70 -17.80
C LEU A 1114 21.63 37.23 -17.61
N ASP A 1115 20.50 37.93 -17.73
CA ASP A 1115 20.38 39.38 -17.47
C ASP A 1115 20.35 39.72 -15.96
N LEU A 1116 21.40 39.28 -15.26
CA LEU A 1116 21.66 39.58 -13.86
C LEU A 1116 22.93 40.41 -13.71
N SER A 1117 22.85 41.46 -12.89
CA SER A 1117 23.97 42.31 -12.49
C SER A 1117 23.96 42.49 -10.97
N PRO A 1118 25.09 42.83 -10.32
CA PRO A 1118 25.15 43.01 -8.86
C PRO A 1118 24.03 43.92 -8.29
N ALA A 1119 23.67 44.99 -9.02
CA ALA A 1119 22.60 45.90 -8.64
C ALA A 1119 21.19 45.28 -8.74
N LYS A 1120 20.91 44.44 -9.75
CA LYS A 1120 19.65 43.68 -9.84
C LYS A 1120 19.58 42.58 -8.78
N VAL A 1121 20.72 41.95 -8.52
CA VAL A 1121 20.91 40.82 -7.61
C VAL A 1121 20.67 41.23 -6.15
N ALA A 1122 21.21 42.38 -5.72
CA ALA A 1122 21.08 42.89 -4.36
C ALA A 1122 19.63 43.23 -3.92
N VAL A 1123 18.66 43.23 -4.86
CA VAL A 1123 17.23 43.48 -4.56
C VAL A 1123 16.53 42.23 -4.01
N SER A 1124 17.06 41.03 -4.22
CA SER A 1124 16.48 39.78 -3.67
C SER A 1124 17.54 38.95 -2.94
N GLN A 1125 17.20 38.52 -1.73
CA GLN A 1125 18.05 37.65 -0.90
C GLN A 1125 18.44 36.35 -1.62
N LEU A 1126 17.52 35.75 -2.39
CA LEU A 1126 17.81 34.52 -3.14
C LEU A 1126 18.69 34.78 -4.37
N LEU A 1127 18.55 35.94 -5.04
CA LEU A 1127 19.49 36.28 -6.12
C LEU A 1127 20.88 36.57 -5.56
N THR A 1128 20.95 37.25 -4.40
CA THR A 1128 22.19 37.51 -3.67
C THR A 1128 22.90 36.20 -3.34
N GLU A 1129 22.21 35.25 -2.68
CA GLU A 1129 22.77 33.93 -2.37
C GLU A 1129 23.20 33.14 -3.63
N LEU A 1130 22.40 33.19 -4.71
CA LEU A 1130 22.73 32.56 -5.99
C LEU A 1130 24.02 33.13 -6.61
N TRP A 1131 24.26 34.44 -6.49
CA TRP A 1131 25.43 35.12 -7.04
C TRP A 1131 26.67 34.92 -6.16
N GLU A 1132 26.54 35.13 -4.85
CA GLU A 1132 27.60 34.90 -3.86
C GLU A 1132 28.09 33.43 -3.91
N GLY A 1133 27.15 32.47 -3.99
CA GLY A 1133 27.44 31.04 -4.14
C GLY A 1133 27.97 30.62 -5.51
N ALA A 1134 27.70 31.38 -6.59
CA ALA A 1134 28.26 31.12 -7.91
C ALA A 1134 29.72 31.60 -8.03
N PHE A 1135 30.03 32.78 -7.51
CA PHE A 1135 31.36 33.40 -7.68
C PHE A 1135 32.27 33.29 -6.46
N ASN A 1136 31.78 32.69 -5.36
CA ASN A 1136 32.47 32.56 -4.08
C ASN A 1136 33.00 33.91 -3.57
N CYS A 1137 32.10 34.89 -3.53
CA CYS A 1137 32.34 36.26 -3.09
C CYS A 1137 31.15 36.79 -2.27
N GLN A 1138 31.31 37.92 -1.59
CA GLN A 1138 30.25 38.60 -0.84
C GLN A 1138 29.94 39.98 -1.44
N LEU A 1139 28.65 40.30 -1.61
CA LEU A 1139 28.16 41.60 -2.06
C LEU A 1139 28.16 42.64 -0.92
N GLN A 1140 28.18 42.20 0.34
CA GLN A 1140 28.37 43.05 1.51
C GLN A 1140 29.53 42.56 2.38
N LYS A 1141 30.60 43.36 2.47
CA LYS A 1141 31.81 43.00 3.23
C LYS A 1141 31.56 43.01 4.74
N LYS A 1142 31.41 41.83 5.35
CA LYS A 1142 31.34 41.69 6.82
C LYS A 1142 32.67 42.08 7.47
N ALA A 1143 32.61 42.91 8.51
CA ALA A 1143 33.79 43.38 9.22
C ALA A 1143 34.53 42.19 9.86
N GLY A 1144 35.80 42.01 9.48
CA GLY A 1144 36.65 40.90 9.95
C GLY A 1144 36.71 39.66 9.06
N SER A 1145 35.93 39.57 7.98
CA SER A 1145 36.10 38.46 7.02
C SER A 1145 37.24 38.71 6.02
N SER A 1146 37.92 37.62 5.64
CA SER A 1146 38.89 37.52 4.55
C SER A 1146 38.28 37.23 3.18
N ASP A 1147 36.95 37.05 3.10
CA ASP A 1147 36.26 36.67 1.86
C ASP A 1147 36.42 37.71 0.75
N ARG A 1148 36.45 37.25 -0.51
CA ARG A 1148 36.45 38.11 -1.70
C ARG A 1148 35.16 38.93 -1.73
N VAL A 1149 35.26 40.24 -1.99
CA VAL A 1149 34.09 41.07 -2.30
C VAL A 1149 33.72 40.91 -3.77
N CYS A 1150 32.44 40.78 -4.09
CA CYS A 1150 31.97 40.80 -5.49
C CYS A 1150 32.10 42.23 -6.03
N ASP A 1151 32.91 42.44 -7.06
CA ASP A 1151 33.31 43.77 -7.55
C ASP A 1151 32.61 44.18 -8.86
N GLY A 1152 31.79 43.29 -9.43
CA GLY A 1152 31.12 43.49 -10.72
C GLY A 1152 31.92 43.07 -11.94
N THR A 1153 33.10 42.46 -11.75
CA THR A 1153 33.83 41.74 -12.81
C THR A 1153 33.31 40.30 -13.01
N GLU A 1154 32.41 39.84 -12.14
CA GLU A 1154 31.75 38.53 -12.24
C GLU A 1154 30.85 38.42 -13.48
N ASP A 1155 30.95 37.30 -14.21
CA ASP A 1155 30.22 37.04 -15.46
C ASP A 1155 29.44 35.72 -15.38
N ILE A 1156 28.11 35.83 -15.30
CA ILE A 1156 27.19 34.70 -15.18
C ILE A 1156 27.13 33.83 -16.45
N GLN A 1157 27.54 34.35 -17.61
CA GLN A 1157 27.61 33.56 -18.85
C GLN A 1157 28.75 32.53 -18.82
N LYS A 1158 29.78 32.77 -17.98
CA LYS A 1158 30.88 31.82 -17.74
C LYS A 1158 30.51 30.73 -16.72
N PHE A 1159 29.45 30.92 -15.93
CA PHE A 1159 29.10 29.99 -14.85
C PHE A 1159 28.08 28.94 -15.30
N GLN A 1160 28.51 27.68 -15.40
CA GLN A 1160 27.66 26.55 -15.80
C GLN A 1160 27.07 25.85 -14.56
N ASN A 1161 25.79 26.09 -14.29
CA ASN A 1161 25.03 25.42 -13.24
C ASN A 1161 23.60 25.08 -13.73
N THR A 1162 22.77 24.45 -12.90
CA THR A 1162 21.41 24.07 -13.33
C THR A 1162 20.44 25.26 -13.40
N TYR A 1163 20.87 26.47 -13.04
CA TYR A 1163 20.12 27.71 -13.27
C TYR A 1163 20.38 28.24 -14.70
N THR A 1164 21.65 28.32 -15.13
CA THR A 1164 22.04 28.79 -16.48
C THR A 1164 21.87 27.74 -17.58
N ASP A 1165 21.78 26.45 -17.24
CA ASP A 1165 21.56 25.35 -18.20
C ASP A 1165 20.15 25.34 -18.80
N THR A 1166 19.99 26.01 -19.95
CA THR A 1166 18.77 25.97 -20.76
C THR A 1166 18.70 24.82 -21.77
N SER A 1167 19.60 23.83 -21.72
CA SER A 1167 19.60 22.72 -22.70
C SER A 1167 18.40 21.79 -22.58
N GLN A 1168 17.84 21.62 -21.36
CA GLN A 1168 16.74 20.70 -21.09
C GLN A 1168 15.67 21.33 -20.17
N LEU A 1169 14.82 22.19 -20.74
CA LEU A 1169 13.76 22.90 -20.02
C LEU A 1169 12.50 22.05 -19.73
N ARG A 1170 12.64 20.72 -19.56
CA ARG A 1170 11.52 19.75 -19.40
C ARG A 1170 10.49 20.20 -18.36
N ILE A 1171 10.92 20.30 -17.10
CA ILE A 1171 10.06 20.70 -15.96
C ILE A 1171 9.86 22.22 -15.92
N THR A 1172 10.83 23.01 -16.38
CA THR A 1172 10.67 24.47 -16.51
C THR A 1172 9.46 24.83 -17.39
N ASN A 1173 9.24 24.08 -18.47
CA ASN A 1173 8.07 24.23 -19.33
C ASN A 1173 6.75 23.83 -18.63
N MET A 1174 6.78 22.92 -17.64
CA MET A 1174 5.59 22.58 -16.86
C MET A 1174 5.17 23.75 -15.94
N VAL A 1175 6.13 24.56 -15.47
CA VAL A 1175 5.87 25.82 -14.75
C VAL A 1175 5.28 26.87 -15.70
N TYR A 1176 5.94 27.09 -16.84
CA TYR A 1176 5.51 28.03 -17.88
C TYR A 1176 4.07 27.73 -18.36
N LYS A 1177 3.77 26.45 -18.67
CA LYS A 1177 2.41 25.98 -18.98
C LYS A 1177 1.41 26.17 -17.84
N ALA A 1178 1.83 26.10 -16.57
CA ALA A 1178 0.94 26.31 -15.43
C ALA A 1178 0.53 27.79 -15.33
N VAL A 1179 1.48 28.72 -15.50
CA VAL A 1179 1.20 30.17 -15.57
C VAL A 1179 0.28 30.48 -16.75
N TYR A 1180 0.60 29.97 -17.95
CA TYR A 1180 -0.22 30.19 -19.15
C TYR A 1180 -1.63 29.60 -19.01
N ALA A 1181 -1.80 28.42 -18.40
CA ALA A 1181 -3.13 27.84 -18.15
C ALA A 1181 -3.98 28.70 -17.19
N ILE A 1182 -3.36 29.31 -16.17
CA ILE A 1182 -4.02 30.27 -15.28
C ILE A 1182 -4.35 31.56 -16.03
N ALA A 1183 -3.43 32.10 -16.83
CA ALA A 1183 -3.64 33.33 -17.59
C ALA A 1183 -4.75 33.18 -18.64
N HIS A 1184 -4.81 32.06 -19.36
CA HIS A 1184 -5.92 31.75 -20.26
C HIS A 1184 -7.24 31.52 -19.51
N ALA A 1185 -7.21 30.95 -18.30
CA ALA A 1185 -8.41 30.83 -17.48
C ALA A 1185 -8.95 32.19 -17.02
N ILE A 1186 -8.07 33.13 -16.63
CA ILE A 1186 -8.43 34.53 -16.36
C ILE A 1186 -8.95 35.21 -17.64
N HIS A 1187 -8.25 35.06 -18.77
CA HIS A 1187 -8.62 35.65 -20.06
C HIS A 1187 -10.05 35.28 -20.47
N ASN A 1188 -10.42 33.99 -20.36
CA ASN A 1188 -11.76 33.53 -20.71
C ASN A 1188 -12.88 34.04 -19.75
N LEU A 1189 -12.50 34.63 -18.61
CA LEU A 1189 -13.43 35.27 -17.66
C LEU A 1189 -13.53 36.79 -17.87
N VAL A 1190 -12.43 37.45 -18.27
CA VAL A 1190 -12.32 38.93 -18.29
C VAL A 1190 -12.28 39.54 -19.69
N CYS A 1191 -12.02 38.74 -20.73
CA CYS A 1191 -11.88 39.18 -22.12
C CYS A 1191 -13.02 38.65 -23.01
N LYS A 1192 -13.44 39.47 -23.98
CA LYS A 1192 -14.44 39.11 -25.01
C LYS A 1192 -13.94 39.53 -26.39
N LYS A 1193 -14.23 38.71 -27.40
CA LYS A 1193 -13.92 39.02 -28.80
C LYS A 1193 -15.10 39.74 -29.45
N ILE A 1194 -14.90 40.99 -29.84
CA ILE A 1194 -15.93 41.86 -30.44
C ILE A 1194 -15.34 42.44 -31.73
N ASN A 1195 -16.03 42.27 -32.86
CA ASN A 1195 -15.59 42.79 -34.17
C ASN A 1195 -14.10 42.51 -34.50
N SER A 1196 -13.70 41.26 -34.27
CA SER A 1196 -12.33 40.73 -34.43
C SER A 1196 -11.26 41.25 -33.45
N THR A 1197 -11.48 42.33 -32.71
CA THR A 1197 -10.59 42.75 -31.62
C THR A 1197 -10.93 42.03 -30.31
N ILE A 1198 -9.93 41.89 -29.45
CA ILE A 1198 -10.10 41.41 -28.07
C ILE A 1198 -10.25 42.65 -27.18
N GLN A 1199 -11.31 42.69 -26.37
CA GLN A 1199 -11.50 43.69 -25.32
C GLN A 1199 -11.54 42.98 -23.97
N CYS A 1200 -10.67 43.40 -23.05
CA CYS A 1200 -10.58 42.90 -21.69
C CYS A 1200 -10.99 44.00 -20.70
N ASP A 1201 -11.66 43.62 -19.63
CA ASP A 1201 -12.07 44.55 -18.57
C ASP A 1201 -11.38 44.20 -17.25
N GLN A 1202 -10.41 45.05 -16.86
CA GLN A 1202 -9.65 44.93 -15.62
C GLN A 1202 -10.50 45.04 -14.35
N PHE A 1203 -11.72 45.57 -14.44
CA PHE A 1203 -12.61 45.75 -13.29
C PHE A 1203 -13.52 44.53 -13.00
N ILE A 1204 -13.48 43.48 -13.85
CA ILE A 1204 -14.20 42.22 -13.61
C ILE A 1204 -13.57 41.47 -12.44
N LYS A 1205 -14.30 41.33 -11.32
CA LYS A 1205 -13.84 40.52 -10.19
C LYS A 1205 -13.87 39.04 -10.56
N VAL A 1206 -12.68 38.43 -10.65
CA VAL A 1206 -12.48 36.98 -10.83
C VAL A 1206 -12.39 36.31 -9.46
N GLU A 1207 -13.37 35.49 -9.12
CA GLU A 1207 -13.31 34.62 -7.95
C GLU A 1207 -12.56 33.32 -8.31
N PRO A 1208 -11.63 32.82 -7.47
CA PRO A 1208 -10.80 31.65 -7.80
C PRO A 1208 -11.58 30.38 -8.22
N VAL A 1209 -12.80 30.19 -7.69
CA VAL A 1209 -13.71 29.11 -8.08
C VAL A 1209 -14.07 29.12 -9.57
N GLN A 1210 -14.13 30.30 -10.20
CA GLN A 1210 -14.44 30.45 -11.63
C GLN A 1210 -13.27 29.97 -12.49
N VAL A 1211 -12.04 30.19 -12.01
CA VAL A 1211 -10.78 29.83 -12.69
C VAL A 1211 -10.63 28.30 -12.80
N ILE A 1212 -11.10 27.55 -11.80
CA ILE A 1212 -11.15 26.07 -11.79
C ILE A 1212 -11.79 25.51 -13.07
N LYS A 1213 -12.92 26.09 -13.52
CA LYS A 1213 -13.66 25.64 -14.70
C LYS A 1213 -12.82 25.70 -15.98
N TYR A 1214 -12.09 26.80 -16.17
CA TYR A 1214 -11.33 27.04 -17.40
C TYR A 1214 -9.94 26.38 -17.37
N ILE A 1215 -9.33 26.21 -16.18
CA ILE A 1215 -8.12 25.39 -16.02
C ILE A 1215 -8.38 23.94 -16.46
N TYR A 1216 -9.53 23.37 -16.11
CA TYR A 1216 -9.90 22.00 -16.52
C TYR A 1216 -9.93 21.86 -18.05
N ILE A 1217 -10.56 22.82 -18.75
CA ILE A 1217 -10.64 22.86 -20.21
C ILE A 1217 -9.25 23.01 -20.83
N TYR A 1218 -8.46 23.99 -20.37
CA TYR A 1218 -7.17 24.30 -20.99
C TYR A 1218 -6.13 23.19 -20.79
N ILE A 1219 -6.09 22.55 -19.61
CA ILE A 1219 -5.21 21.39 -19.39
C ILE A 1219 -5.64 20.20 -20.26
N TYR A 1220 -6.93 19.95 -20.45
CA TYR A 1220 -7.40 18.87 -21.33
C TYR A 1220 -7.01 19.11 -22.81
N ILE A 1221 -7.14 20.35 -23.29
CA ILE A 1221 -6.72 20.77 -24.63
C ILE A 1221 -5.19 20.65 -24.81
N LEU A 1222 -4.39 21.05 -23.81
CA LEU A 1222 -2.93 20.91 -23.81
C LEU A 1222 -2.44 19.46 -23.94
N PHE A 1223 -3.22 18.48 -23.47
CA PHE A 1223 -2.92 17.05 -23.63
C PHE A 1223 -3.37 16.48 -24.99
N PHE A 1224 -4.37 17.08 -25.65
CA PHE A 1224 -4.92 16.60 -26.92
C PHE A 1224 -4.25 17.17 -28.18
N PHE A 1225 -3.66 18.37 -28.12
CA PHE A 1225 -3.03 19.03 -29.27
C PHE A 1225 -1.51 18.75 -29.44
N PHE A 1226 -0.95 17.84 -28.64
CA PHE A 1226 0.50 17.56 -28.60
C PHE A 1226 0.84 16.05 -28.61
N PHE A 1227 0.01 15.25 -29.27
CA PHE A 1227 0.23 13.82 -29.58
C PHE A 1227 -0.05 13.54 -31.06
#